data_AF-A0A2H6BLH5-F1
#
_entry.id   AF-A0A2H6BLH5-F1
#
_cell.length_a   1.000
_cell.length_b   1.000
_cell.length_c   1.000
_cell.angle_alpha   90.00
_cell.angle_beta   90.00
_cell.angle_gamma   90.00
#
_symmetry.space_group_name_H-M   'P 1'
#
loop_
_entity.id
_entity.type
_entity.pdbx_description
1 polymer ?
#
loop_
_entity_poly.entity_id
_entity_poly.type
_entity_poly.pdbx_seq_one_letter_code
_entity_poly.pdbx_strand_id
1 'polypeptide(L)'
;MTETIRFLMCSPDHYDVDYVINPWMEGNIHKSSQEKARQQWQQLYHVLKDRALVDLVPPEKGWPDMVFTANAGLVLEKIVVLSRFLHKERQGEEPYFKQWFEDNGFTVHELPKDLPFEGAGDALLDREGRWLWAGYGFRTELDSHPLIAKWLDIEVLSLRLIDERFYHLDTCFCPLSGGYLLYYPDAFDAYSNRLIELKIPEEKRIIVEEADAVNFACNAVNIGQVIVMNKISDDLQHNLAAKGFEVVQTPLTEFLKAGGAAKCLTLRTTEPLIPDHHANVTIESRILQLEGHLLDAGIMNKALDVVVGNGGSFKVLNFTLGIERQSTSSAEVRVSAPSHEVMEEIMVQLIDLGAAARPQEICDVNTAIVAQDGVAPDDFYVSTIYPTEVRVNCEWVRVENQRMDAAIVVTESPEGKTAKCTLLRDLKAGDRVMVGVEGIRTIRQAESREQRNSTQEFTFMGAGVSSERRVELTVEQIAWEMRKIRDQGGKVVVTAGPVVIHTGGAQHLSRLIRDGYVHALLGGNAIAVHDMEQAIMGTSLGVDMQKGIPVRGGHRHHLKIINLIRRHGSIAKAVSAGVLTKGVMYECVKNNVPFSLAGSIRDDGPLPDTEMDLIKAQEEYSRLIQGADMILMLSSMLHSIGVGNMTPAGVKMVCVDINPAVVTKLSDRGSVESVGIVTDVGLFLSLLTQQLDKLTRPLVETV
;
A
#
# COMPACT_ATOMS: atom_id res chain seq x y z
N MET A 1 -6.26 42.36 0.49
CA MET A 1 -7.46 42.07 -0.33
C MET A 1 -7.26 40.65 -0.83
N THR A 2 -8.09 39.69 -0.44
CA THR A 2 -8.00 38.33 -0.98
C THR A 2 -8.31 38.39 -2.47
N GLU A 3 -7.37 37.94 -3.31
CA GLU A 3 -7.57 37.88 -4.76
C GLU A 3 -8.84 37.07 -5.07
N THR A 4 -9.61 37.55 -6.05
CA THR A 4 -10.83 36.87 -6.50
C THR A 4 -10.46 35.55 -7.17
N ILE A 5 -11.08 34.45 -6.74
CA ILE A 5 -10.83 33.11 -7.29
C ILE A 5 -11.25 33.08 -8.76
N ARG A 6 -10.40 32.50 -9.62
CA ARG A 6 -10.60 32.35 -11.05
C ARG A 6 -10.38 30.91 -11.49
N PHE A 7 -11.27 30.43 -12.34
CA PHE A 7 -11.20 29.13 -13.00
C PHE A 7 -11.11 29.30 -14.52
N LEU A 8 -10.39 28.40 -15.17
CA LEU A 8 -10.44 28.14 -16.61
C LEU A 8 -11.37 26.94 -16.85
N MET A 9 -12.22 27.03 -17.87
CA MET A 9 -13.05 25.94 -18.38
C MET A 9 -13.04 25.94 -19.91
N CYS A 10 -13.55 24.89 -20.55
CA CYS A 10 -13.76 24.82 -22.00
C CYS A 10 -15.17 24.29 -22.29
N SER A 11 -15.89 24.89 -23.25
CA SER A 11 -17.24 24.46 -23.60
C SER A 11 -17.24 23.11 -24.31
N PRO A 12 -18.28 22.27 -24.13
CA PRO A 12 -18.37 20.95 -24.75
C PRO A 12 -18.91 21.00 -26.19
N ASP A 13 -18.60 22.05 -26.96
CA ASP A 13 -19.14 22.22 -28.31
C ASP A 13 -18.65 21.13 -29.29
N HIS A 14 -17.50 20.53 -29.01
CA HIS A 14 -16.91 19.43 -29.77
C HIS A 14 -16.67 18.16 -28.93
N TYR A 15 -17.32 18.05 -27.77
CA TYR A 15 -17.18 16.91 -26.87
C TYR A 15 -17.89 15.66 -27.41
N ASP A 16 -17.15 14.55 -27.43
CA ASP A 16 -17.64 13.17 -27.58
C ASP A 16 -16.60 12.20 -26.98
N VAL A 17 -16.95 10.93 -26.85
CA VAL A 17 -15.98 9.87 -26.56
C VAL A 17 -15.55 9.27 -27.90
N ASP A 18 -14.44 9.76 -28.45
CA ASP A 18 -13.93 9.34 -29.77
C ASP A 18 -12.98 8.13 -29.71
N TYR A 19 -12.41 7.85 -28.54
CA TYR A 19 -11.37 6.85 -28.30
C TYR A 19 -11.43 6.31 -26.88
N VAL A 20 -10.54 5.37 -26.56
CA VAL A 20 -10.40 4.79 -25.21
C VAL A 20 -8.95 4.92 -24.76
N ILE A 21 -8.72 5.75 -23.75
CA ILE A 21 -7.41 5.96 -23.10
C ILE A 21 -7.49 5.85 -21.57
N ASN A 22 -8.63 5.41 -21.05
CA ASN A 22 -8.86 5.06 -19.65
C ASN A 22 -10.02 4.06 -19.54
N PRO A 23 -10.17 3.33 -18.42
CA PRO A 23 -11.20 2.31 -18.26
C PRO A 23 -12.64 2.81 -18.35
N TRP A 24 -12.92 4.08 -18.04
CA TRP A 24 -14.27 4.64 -18.08
C TRP A 24 -14.79 4.85 -19.50
N MET A 25 -13.89 5.11 -20.45
CA MET A 25 -14.22 5.25 -21.87
C MET A 25 -14.59 3.91 -22.52
N GLU A 26 -14.19 2.79 -21.92
CA GLU A 26 -14.43 1.46 -22.48
C GLU A 26 -15.93 1.22 -22.67
N GLY A 27 -16.32 0.83 -23.88
CA GLY A 27 -17.72 0.66 -24.24
C GLY A 27 -18.56 1.94 -24.33
N ASN A 28 -17.98 3.14 -24.20
CA ASN A 28 -18.68 4.44 -24.27
C ASN A 28 -18.43 5.24 -25.56
N ILE A 29 -17.61 4.73 -26.49
CA ILE A 29 -17.35 5.38 -27.79
C ILE A 29 -18.66 5.77 -28.50
N HIS A 30 -18.78 7.04 -28.87
CA HIS A 30 -19.96 7.66 -29.52
C HIS A 30 -21.30 7.43 -28.78
N LYS A 31 -21.24 7.18 -27.46
CA LYS A 31 -22.43 7.09 -26.60
C LYS A 31 -22.67 8.37 -25.78
N SER A 32 -21.90 9.43 -26.03
CA SER A 32 -22.14 10.75 -25.45
C SER A 32 -23.39 11.38 -26.06
N SER A 33 -24.17 12.09 -25.25
CA SER A 33 -25.26 12.94 -25.71
C SER A 33 -24.81 14.40 -25.63
N GLN A 34 -24.50 15.01 -26.77
CA GLN A 34 -24.03 16.40 -26.83
C GLN A 34 -25.01 17.39 -26.16
N GLU A 35 -26.32 17.19 -26.32
CA GLU A 35 -27.35 18.02 -25.68
C GLU A 35 -27.28 17.92 -24.15
N LYS A 36 -27.20 16.70 -23.61
CA LYS A 36 -27.08 16.49 -22.16
C LYS A 36 -25.73 16.98 -21.64
N ALA A 37 -24.63 16.74 -22.34
CA ALA A 37 -23.30 17.22 -21.96
C ALA A 37 -23.28 18.75 -21.88
N ARG A 38 -23.89 19.44 -22.86
CA ARG A 38 -24.04 20.90 -22.85
C ARG A 38 -24.87 21.38 -21.66
N GLN A 39 -26.01 20.73 -21.38
CA GLN A 39 -26.86 21.08 -20.24
C GLN A 39 -26.13 20.89 -18.90
N GLN A 40 -25.47 19.75 -18.70
CA GLN A 40 -24.74 19.43 -17.48
C GLN A 40 -23.55 20.38 -17.27
N TRP A 41 -22.78 20.66 -18.32
CA TRP A 41 -21.69 21.63 -18.27
C TRP A 41 -22.17 23.04 -17.96
N GLN A 42 -23.29 23.48 -18.56
CA GLN A 42 -23.87 24.81 -18.29
C GLN A 42 -24.30 24.94 -16.82
N GLN A 43 -24.87 23.88 -16.23
CA GLN A 43 -25.23 23.88 -14.81
C GLN A 43 -23.98 24.08 -13.94
N LEU A 44 -22.91 23.31 -14.18
CA LEU A 44 -21.64 23.50 -13.47
C LEU A 44 -21.07 24.90 -13.68
N TYR A 45 -21.02 25.38 -14.92
CA TYR A 45 -20.54 26.73 -15.27
C TYR A 45 -21.30 27.82 -14.51
N HIS A 46 -22.63 27.73 -14.43
CA HIS A 46 -23.45 28.70 -13.68
C HIS A 46 -23.20 28.64 -12.18
N VAL A 47 -23.16 27.43 -11.59
CA VAL A 47 -22.87 27.25 -10.16
C VAL A 47 -21.52 27.87 -9.76
N LEU A 48 -20.50 27.71 -10.62
CA LEU A 48 -19.17 28.27 -10.40
C LEU A 48 -19.13 29.79 -10.63
N LYS A 49 -19.76 30.28 -11.70
CA LYS A 49 -19.80 31.71 -12.05
C LYS A 49 -20.47 32.57 -10.97
N ASP A 50 -21.42 32.02 -10.25
CA ASP A 50 -22.06 32.70 -9.11
C ASP A 50 -21.12 32.88 -7.91
N ARG A 51 -19.99 32.16 -7.88
CA ARG A 51 -19.07 32.08 -6.73
C ARG A 51 -17.62 32.46 -7.06
N ALA A 52 -17.24 32.47 -8.32
CA ALA A 52 -15.88 32.73 -8.81
C ALA A 52 -15.90 33.30 -10.24
N LEU A 53 -14.77 33.84 -10.68
CA LEU A 53 -14.58 34.20 -12.09
C LEU A 53 -14.31 32.93 -12.91
N VAL A 54 -14.87 32.87 -14.12
CA VAL A 54 -14.70 31.73 -15.02
C VAL A 54 -14.31 32.25 -16.40
N ASP A 55 -13.08 31.96 -16.81
CA ASP A 55 -12.57 32.17 -18.17
C ASP A 55 -12.78 30.92 -19.01
N LEU A 56 -12.84 31.10 -20.32
CA LEU A 56 -13.03 30.03 -21.28
C LEU A 56 -11.87 29.97 -22.26
N VAL A 57 -11.34 28.76 -22.49
CA VAL A 57 -10.54 28.47 -23.68
C VAL A 57 -11.49 28.10 -24.83
N PRO A 58 -11.24 28.55 -26.07
CA PRO A 58 -12.03 28.13 -27.22
C PRO A 58 -11.95 26.61 -27.42
N PRO A 59 -13.08 25.92 -27.65
CA PRO A 59 -13.07 24.50 -27.97
C PRO A 59 -12.55 24.28 -29.39
N GLU A 60 -11.80 23.20 -29.61
CA GLU A 60 -11.26 22.87 -30.93
C GLU A 60 -11.76 21.52 -31.44
N LYS A 61 -12.10 21.49 -32.74
CA LYS A 61 -12.65 20.29 -33.36
C LYS A 61 -11.57 19.22 -33.51
N GLY A 62 -11.88 18.00 -33.08
CA GLY A 62 -10.96 16.87 -33.09
C GLY A 62 -10.20 16.67 -31.77
N TRP A 63 -10.40 17.56 -30.80
CA TRP A 63 -9.82 17.46 -29.46
C TRP A 63 -10.94 17.48 -28.41
N PRO A 64 -11.76 16.41 -28.34
CA PRO A 64 -12.98 16.40 -27.52
C PRO A 64 -12.70 16.59 -26.03
N ASP A 65 -11.54 16.14 -25.56
CA ASP A 65 -11.11 16.18 -24.17
C ASP A 65 -10.57 17.55 -23.73
N MET A 66 -10.54 18.57 -24.60
CA MET A 66 -10.20 19.96 -24.20
C MET A 66 -11.13 20.51 -23.11
N VAL A 67 -12.34 19.94 -22.95
CA VAL A 67 -13.25 20.22 -21.84
C VAL A 67 -12.60 19.99 -20.48
N PHE A 68 -11.66 19.05 -20.38
CA PHE A 68 -10.96 18.67 -19.15
C PHE A 68 -9.74 19.57 -18.90
N THR A 69 -10.05 20.84 -18.63
CA THR A 69 -9.04 21.89 -18.43
C THR A 69 -8.15 21.70 -17.20
N ALA A 70 -8.53 20.85 -16.23
CA ALA A 70 -7.64 20.47 -15.13
C ALA A 70 -6.30 19.91 -15.64
N ASN A 71 -6.32 19.26 -16.81
CA ASN A 71 -5.12 18.70 -17.42
C ASN A 71 -4.39 19.68 -18.36
N ALA A 72 -4.76 20.97 -18.42
CA ALA A 72 -4.05 21.94 -19.24
C ALA A 72 -2.63 22.23 -18.72
N GLY A 73 -2.45 22.18 -17.40
CA GLY A 73 -1.19 22.42 -16.73
C GLY A 73 -1.40 22.58 -15.23
N LEU A 74 -0.32 22.92 -14.52
CA LEU A 74 -0.35 23.24 -13.10
C LEU A 74 0.10 24.69 -12.89
N VAL A 75 -0.78 25.46 -12.27
CA VAL A 75 -0.58 26.90 -12.06
C VAL A 75 -0.23 27.16 -10.60
N LEU A 76 0.81 27.97 -10.38
CA LEU A 76 1.09 28.60 -9.09
C LEU A 76 1.55 30.04 -9.37
N GLU A 77 0.85 31.01 -8.80
CA GLU A 77 1.01 32.44 -9.09
C GLU A 77 0.92 32.77 -10.60
N LYS A 78 2.03 33.23 -11.20
CA LYS A 78 2.16 33.57 -12.63
C LYS A 78 3.00 32.56 -13.38
N ILE A 79 3.32 31.43 -12.77
CA ILE A 79 4.07 30.34 -13.40
C ILE A 79 3.10 29.19 -13.68
N VAL A 80 3.24 28.59 -14.86
CA VAL A 80 2.53 27.38 -15.22
C VAL A 80 3.51 26.33 -15.74
N VAL A 81 3.40 25.11 -15.20
CA VAL A 81 4.00 23.94 -15.83
C VAL A 81 2.96 23.37 -16.78
N LEU A 82 3.21 23.51 -18.08
CA LEU A 82 2.32 23.01 -19.12
C LEU A 82 2.28 21.49 -19.07
N SER A 83 1.10 20.92 -19.27
CA SER A 83 0.97 19.47 -19.39
C SER A 83 1.68 18.94 -20.63
N ARG A 84 2.16 17.71 -20.50
CA ARG A 84 2.70 16.87 -21.57
C ARG A 84 1.93 15.56 -21.53
N PHE A 85 1.02 15.35 -22.46
CA PHE A 85 0.10 14.21 -22.40
C PHE A 85 0.79 12.90 -22.77
N LEU A 86 0.48 11.83 -22.03
CA LEU A 86 0.99 10.49 -22.35
C LEU A 86 0.42 10.00 -23.69
N HIS A 87 -0.88 10.18 -23.88
CA HIS A 87 -1.61 9.70 -25.04
C HIS A 87 -1.62 10.72 -26.18
N LYS A 88 -1.26 10.27 -27.38
CA LYS A 88 -1.25 11.09 -28.61
C LYS A 88 -2.62 11.70 -28.93
N GLU A 89 -3.70 11.06 -28.49
CA GLU A 89 -5.08 11.49 -28.62
C GLU A 89 -5.37 12.84 -27.95
N ARG A 90 -4.57 13.22 -26.93
CA ARG A 90 -4.67 14.50 -26.22
C ARG A 90 -3.48 15.45 -26.44
N GLN A 91 -2.37 14.97 -27.01
CA GLN A 91 -1.18 15.80 -27.26
C GLN A 91 -1.45 17.00 -28.19
N GLY A 92 -2.49 16.94 -29.02
CA GLY A 92 -2.90 18.08 -29.85
C GLY A 92 -3.58 19.23 -29.09
N GLU A 93 -3.91 19.04 -27.82
CA GLU A 93 -4.47 20.07 -26.94
C GLU A 93 -3.39 21.04 -26.43
N GLU A 94 -2.15 20.54 -26.27
CA GLU A 94 -1.01 21.27 -25.68
C GLU A 94 -0.80 22.67 -26.29
N PRO A 95 -0.84 22.86 -27.63
CA PRO A 95 -0.63 24.18 -28.23
C PRO A 95 -1.72 25.19 -27.87
N TYR A 96 -2.97 24.74 -27.73
CA TYR A 96 -4.10 25.62 -27.42
C TYR A 96 -4.07 26.07 -25.96
N PHE A 97 -3.75 25.15 -25.04
CA PHE A 97 -3.54 25.50 -23.64
C PHE A 97 -2.33 26.42 -23.46
N LYS A 98 -1.22 26.12 -24.13
CA LYS A 98 -0.03 26.98 -24.12
C LYS A 98 -0.37 28.39 -24.57
N GLN A 99 -1.03 28.53 -25.73
CA GLN A 99 -1.43 29.82 -26.27
C GLN A 99 -2.30 30.60 -25.27
N TRP A 100 -3.29 29.93 -24.67
CA TRP A 100 -4.14 30.56 -23.66
C TRP A 100 -3.34 31.07 -22.45
N PHE A 101 -2.38 30.29 -21.93
CA PHE A 101 -1.55 30.72 -20.82
C PHE A 101 -0.65 31.90 -21.17
N GLU A 102 0.00 31.87 -22.33
CA GLU A 102 0.87 32.96 -22.81
C GLU A 102 0.07 34.27 -22.99
N ASP A 103 -1.11 34.19 -23.61
CA ASP A 103 -1.99 35.34 -23.84
C ASP A 103 -2.53 35.95 -22.53
N ASN A 104 -2.62 35.16 -21.47
CA ASN A 104 -3.04 35.60 -20.13
C ASN A 104 -1.86 35.96 -19.20
N GLY A 105 -0.64 36.04 -19.75
CA GLY A 105 0.55 36.55 -19.06
C GLY A 105 1.17 35.58 -18.05
N PHE A 106 0.99 34.27 -18.24
CA PHE A 106 1.71 33.25 -17.47
C PHE A 106 3.09 32.98 -18.08
N THR A 107 4.06 32.69 -17.22
CA THR A 107 5.36 32.14 -17.61
C THR A 107 5.20 30.63 -17.76
N VAL A 108 5.31 30.14 -19.00
CA VAL A 108 5.11 28.73 -19.33
C VAL A 108 6.42 27.96 -19.26
N HIS A 109 6.46 26.91 -18.44
CA HIS A 109 7.51 25.89 -18.46
C HIS A 109 7.00 24.62 -19.15
N GLU A 110 7.83 24.07 -20.03
CA GLU A 110 7.54 22.83 -20.76
C GLU A 110 8.50 21.72 -20.31
N LEU A 111 7.95 20.55 -19.99
CA LEU A 111 8.74 19.35 -19.73
C LEU A 111 9.40 18.82 -21.02
N PRO A 112 10.47 18.01 -20.91
CA PRO A 112 10.95 17.21 -22.02
C PRO A 112 9.82 16.45 -22.72
N LYS A 113 9.90 16.32 -24.05
CA LYS A 113 8.78 15.81 -24.87
C LYS A 113 8.27 14.43 -24.47
N ASP A 114 9.18 13.57 -24.01
CA ASP A 114 8.90 12.18 -23.64
C ASP A 114 8.75 12.00 -22.12
N LEU A 115 8.55 13.09 -21.36
CA LEU A 115 8.33 13.07 -19.91
C LEU A 115 6.91 13.58 -19.61
N PRO A 116 5.90 12.67 -19.56
CA PRO A 116 4.52 13.05 -19.40
C PRO A 116 4.19 13.58 -18.00
N PHE A 117 3.29 14.55 -17.97
CA PHE A 117 2.73 15.19 -16.79
C PHE A 117 1.38 15.80 -17.17
N GLU A 118 0.31 15.46 -16.45
CA GLU A 118 -1.06 15.84 -16.85
C GLU A 118 -1.72 16.87 -15.92
N GLY A 119 -0.91 17.82 -15.45
CA GLY A 119 -1.36 19.09 -14.88
C GLY A 119 -2.02 18.96 -13.51
N ALA A 120 -2.96 19.86 -13.21
CA ALA A 120 -3.69 19.87 -11.95
C ALA A 120 -4.65 18.69 -11.74
N GLY A 121 -4.85 17.85 -12.76
CA GLY A 121 -5.50 16.54 -12.59
C GLY A 121 -4.62 15.55 -11.83
N ASP A 122 -3.30 15.62 -12.02
CA ASP A 122 -2.33 14.76 -11.33
C ASP A 122 -1.55 15.47 -10.22
N ALA A 123 -1.61 16.79 -10.13
CA ALA A 123 -0.91 17.54 -9.09
C ALA A 123 -1.82 18.54 -8.39
N LEU A 124 -2.11 18.31 -7.11
CA LEU A 124 -3.07 19.07 -6.32
C LEU A 124 -2.38 19.82 -5.19
N LEU A 125 -2.55 21.14 -5.18
CA LEU A 125 -2.06 21.98 -4.10
C LEU A 125 -2.84 21.71 -2.81
N ASP A 126 -2.11 21.63 -1.70
CA ASP A 126 -2.71 21.82 -0.39
C ASP A 126 -3.43 23.18 -0.35
N ARG A 127 -4.66 23.22 0.18
CA ARG A 127 -5.48 24.44 0.12
C ARG A 127 -4.93 25.59 0.97
N GLU A 128 -4.07 25.29 1.93
CA GLU A 128 -3.34 26.30 2.71
C GLU A 128 -2.03 26.72 2.01
N GLY A 129 -1.62 26.05 0.91
CA GLY A 129 -0.45 26.42 0.12
C GLY A 129 0.89 25.92 0.69
N ARG A 130 0.85 24.89 1.54
CA ARG A 130 2.05 24.36 2.23
C ARG A 130 2.93 23.50 1.34
N TRP A 131 2.33 22.68 0.50
CA TRP A 131 3.00 21.74 -0.40
C TRP A 131 2.09 21.34 -1.57
N LEU A 132 2.67 20.65 -2.54
CA LEU A 132 1.99 20.06 -3.69
C LEU A 132 1.94 18.53 -3.55
N TRP A 133 0.75 17.95 -3.69
CA TRP A 133 0.58 16.50 -3.84
C TRP A 133 0.69 16.15 -5.33
N ALA A 134 1.57 15.23 -5.72
CA ALA A 134 1.76 14.84 -7.11
C ALA A 134 1.59 13.33 -7.29
N GLY A 135 0.62 12.95 -8.10
CA GLY A 135 0.26 11.59 -8.45
C GLY A 135 1.16 11.05 -9.56
N TYR A 136 1.52 9.77 -9.47
CA TYR A 136 2.19 9.04 -10.54
C TYR A 136 1.71 7.58 -10.59
N GLY A 137 1.92 6.90 -11.71
CA GLY A 137 1.63 5.47 -11.87
C GLY A 137 1.00 5.11 -13.21
N PHE A 138 0.09 5.97 -13.70
CA PHE A 138 -0.63 5.74 -14.96
C PHE A 138 -0.35 6.79 -16.03
N ARG A 139 -0.36 8.08 -15.66
CA ARG A 139 -0.28 9.21 -16.60
C ARG A 139 0.99 10.02 -16.42
N THR A 140 1.13 10.68 -15.28
CA THR A 140 2.32 11.45 -14.91
C THR A 140 3.48 10.54 -14.51
N GLU A 141 4.68 10.84 -15.03
CA GLU A 141 5.91 10.15 -14.66
C GLU A 141 6.51 10.73 -13.38
N LEU A 142 7.05 9.86 -12.51
CA LEU A 142 7.70 10.24 -11.25
C LEU A 142 8.84 11.24 -11.46
N ASP A 143 9.59 11.08 -12.55
CA ASP A 143 10.72 11.94 -12.92
C ASP A 143 10.32 13.39 -13.29
N SER A 144 9.02 13.68 -13.43
CA SER A 144 8.52 15.04 -13.66
C SER A 144 8.52 15.88 -12.38
N HIS A 145 8.28 15.26 -11.22
CA HIS A 145 8.07 15.93 -9.93
C HIS A 145 9.25 16.82 -9.49
N PRO A 146 10.54 16.44 -9.68
CA PRO A 146 11.65 17.32 -9.32
C PRO A 146 11.71 18.60 -10.16
N LEU A 147 11.30 18.54 -11.43
CA LEU A 147 11.22 19.72 -12.29
C LEU A 147 10.09 20.65 -11.85
N ILE A 148 8.94 20.08 -11.49
CA ILE A 148 7.78 20.81 -10.97
C ILE A 148 8.16 21.55 -9.68
N ALA A 149 8.76 20.84 -8.73
CA ALA A 149 9.22 21.42 -7.46
C ALA A 149 10.17 22.61 -7.68
N LYS A 150 11.11 22.46 -8.61
CA LYS A 150 12.09 23.50 -8.95
C LYS A 150 11.44 24.71 -9.61
N TRP A 151 10.52 24.51 -10.56
CA TRP A 151 9.93 25.61 -11.32
C TRP A 151 8.84 26.36 -10.55
N LEU A 152 8.11 25.68 -9.67
CA LEU A 152 7.07 26.27 -8.84
C LEU A 152 7.56 26.66 -7.43
N ASP A 153 8.83 26.37 -7.11
CA ASP A 153 9.45 26.59 -5.80
C ASP A 153 8.64 26.05 -4.61
N ILE A 154 8.19 24.80 -4.68
CA ILE A 154 7.31 24.19 -3.66
C ILE A 154 7.75 22.78 -3.26
N GLU A 155 7.49 22.38 -2.01
CA GLU A 155 7.63 20.99 -1.56
C GLU A 155 6.67 20.09 -2.36
N VAL A 156 7.19 19.02 -2.97
CA VAL A 156 6.38 18.06 -3.74
C VAL A 156 6.36 16.70 -3.04
N LEU A 157 5.16 16.22 -2.71
CA LEU A 157 4.89 14.94 -2.07
C LEU A 157 4.33 13.97 -3.12
N SER A 158 5.06 12.88 -3.38
CA SER A 158 4.71 11.93 -4.44
C SER A 158 3.78 10.83 -3.93
N LEU A 159 2.65 10.62 -4.61
CA LEU A 159 1.64 9.60 -4.31
C LEU A 159 1.49 8.65 -5.49
N ARG A 160 1.62 7.34 -5.24
CA ARG A 160 1.46 6.30 -6.26
C ARG A 160 0.01 5.88 -6.38
N LEU A 161 -0.54 6.03 -7.58
CA LEU A 161 -1.86 5.51 -7.96
C LEU A 161 -1.74 4.05 -8.38
N ILE A 162 -2.69 3.22 -7.93
CA ILE A 162 -2.63 1.76 -8.12
C ILE A 162 -3.89 1.15 -8.73
N ASP A 163 -4.98 1.91 -8.77
CA ASP A 163 -6.25 1.49 -9.36
C ASP A 163 -6.47 2.25 -10.67
N GLU A 164 -6.51 1.52 -11.79
CA GLU A 164 -6.66 2.09 -13.13
C GLU A 164 -7.96 2.89 -13.31
N ARG A 165 -8.97 2.65 -12.47
CA ARG A 165 -10.21 3.45 -12.45
C ARG A 165 -9.93 4.87 -11.95
N PHE A 166 -8.94 5.05 -11.10
CA PHE A 166 -8.55 6.34 -10.52
C PHE A 166 -7.19 6.78 -11.09
N TYR A 167 -7.15 6.90 -12.42
CA TYR A 167 -5.90 7.10 -13.18
C TYR A 167 -5.28 8.50 -13.03
N HIS A 168 -6.06 9.48 -12.56
CA HIS A 168 -5.60 10.81 -12.18
C HIS A 168 -5.78 11.04 -10.69
N LEU A 169 -4.87 11.77 -10.07
CA LEU A 169 -4.92 12.07 -8.62
C LEU A 169 -6.25 12.71 -8.21
N ASP A 170 -6.77 13.65 -9.00
CA ASP A 170 -8.01 14.39 -8.71
C ASP A 170 -9.30 13.55 -8.78
N THR A 171 -9.21 12.30 -9.23
CA THR A 171 -10.34 11.36 -9.24
C THR A 171 -10.55 10.66 -7.90
N CYS A 172 -9.50 10.59 -7.08
CA CYS A 172 -9.51 9.90 -5.78
C CYS A 172 -8.97 10.76 -4.62
N PHE A 173 -8.52 11.99 -4.88
CA PHE A 173 -7.92 12.88 -3.87
C PHE A 173 -8.36 14.33 -4.06
N CYS A 174 -8.76 14.99 -2.97
CA CYS A 174 -9.25 16.37 -3.00
C CYS A 174 -8.89 17.13 -1.72
N PRO A 175 -7.82 17.96 -1.75
CA PRO A 175 -7.54 18.90 -0.67
C PRO A 175 -8.66 19.94 -0.55
N LEU A 176 -9.13 20.17 0.68
CA LEU A 176 -10.22 21.08 0.99
C LEU A 176 -9.77 22.20 1.94
N SER A 177 -10.51 23.31 1.94
CA SER A 177 -10.27 24.45 2.82
C SER A 177 -10.27 24.04 4.31
N GLY A 178 -9.45 24.70 5.14
CA GLY A 178 -9.30 24.35 6.56
C GLY A 178 -8.40 23.14 6.82
N GLY A 179 -7.65 22.69 5.79
CA GLY A 179 -6.72 21.57 5.87
C GLY A 179 -7.40 20.19 5.89
N TYR A 180 -8.68 20.12 5.51
CA TYR A 180 -9.40 18.87 5.33
C TYR A 180 -8.94 18.17 4.05
N LEU A 181 -9.03 16.85 4.02
CA LEU A 181 -8.73 16.03 2.86
C LEU A 181 -9.88 15.06 2.61
N LEU A 182 -10.49 15.12 1.43
CA LEU A 182 -11.43 14.12 0.94
C LEU A 182 -10.68 13.16 0.01
N TYR A 183 -10.57 11.88 0.36
CA TYR A 183 -9.84 10.92 -0.46
C TYR A 183 -10.34 9.48 -0.32
N TYR A 184 -10.04 8.66 -1.33
CA TYR A 184 -10.31 7.22 -1.37
C TYR A 184 -9.00 6.45 -1.16
N PRO A 185 -8.78 5.82 0.02
CA PRO A 185 -7.51 5.19 0.38
C PRO A 185 -7.06 4.05 -0.55
N ASP A 186 -8.00 3.26 -1.06
CA ASP A 186 -7.68 2.07 -1.85
C ASP A 186 -7.22 2.40 -3.29
N ALA A 187 -7.22 3.67 -3.70
CA ALA A 187 -6.57 4.13 -4.93
C ALA A 187 -5.05 4.27 -4.80
N PHE A 188 -4.49 4.14 -3.58
CA PHE A 188 -3.09 4.39 -3.26
C PHE A 188 -2.39 3.14 -2.70
N ASP A 189 -1.07 3.02 -2.92
CA ASP A 189 -0.28 2.00 -2.22
C ASP A 189 -0.06 2.32 -0.73
N ALA A 190 0.45 1.33 0.01
CA ALA A 190 0.71 1.45 1.44
C ALA A 190 1.65 2.62 1.81
N TYR A 191 2.70 2.85 1.00
CA TYR A 191 3.62 3.97 1.20
C TYR A 191 2.89 5.32 1.08
N SER A 192 2.10 5.49 0.03
CA SER A 192 1.36 6.72 -0.25
C SER A 192 0.29 6.98 0.82
N ASN A 193 -0.44 5.94 1.25
CA ASN A 193 -1.37 6.04 2.37
C ASN A 193 -0.65 6.48 3.65
N ARG A 194 0.47 5.84 4.01
CA ARG A 194 1.25 6.24 5.20
C ARG A 194 1.72 7.69 5.12
N LEU A 195 2.15 8.17 3.94
CA LEU A 195 2.54 9.57 3.75
C LEU A 195 1.36 10.53 3.99
N ILE A 196 0.17 10.20 3.49
CA ILE A 196 -1.06 10.97 3.73
C ILE A 196 -1.39 11.01 5.22
N GLU A 197 -1.36 9.86 5.90
CA GLU A 197 -1.67 9.74 7.33
C GLU A 197 -0.68 10.49 8.24
N LEU A 198 0.59 10.58 7.82
CA LEU A 198 1.62 11.36 8.52
C LEU A 198 1.43 12.87 8.36
N LYS A 199 0.96 13.32 7.19
CA LYS A 199 0.84 14.75 6.86
C LYS A 199 -0.52 15.33 7.24
N ILE A 200 -1.59 14.51 7.26
CA ILE A 200 -2.97 14.95 7.53
C ILE A 200 -3.53 14.26 8.78
N PRO A 201 -3.87 15.02 9.84
CA PRO A 201 -4.48 14.48 11.06
C PRO A 201 -5.77 13.70 10.81
N GLU A 202 -6.06 12.70 11.64
CA GLU A 202 -7.24 11.82 11.51
C GLU A 202 -8.56 12.59 11.46
N GLU A 203 -8.72 13.59 12.31
CA GLU A 203 -9.94 14.40 12.39
C GLU A 203 -10.23 15.26 11.15
N LYS A 204 -9.20 15.44 10.30
CA LYS A 204 -9.24 16.18 9.03
C LYS A 204 -9.30 15.26 7.80
N ARG A 205 -9.14 13.94 7.97
CA ARG A 205 -9.30 12.95 6.91
C ARG A 205 -10.77 12.58 6.75
N ILE A 206 -11.30 12.77 5.55
CA ILE A 206 -12.65 12.39 5.15
C ILE A 206 -12.50 11.23 4.16
N ILE A 207 -12.66 10.02 4.70
CA ILE A 207 -12.55 8.78 3.92
C ILE A 207 -13.81 8.62 3.07
N VAL A 208 -13.60 8.45 1.77
CA VAL A 208 -14.65 8.15 0.80
C VAL A 208 -14.78 6.65 0.66
N GLU A 209 -15.99 6.12 0.69
CA GLU A 209 -16.25 4.70 0.40
C GLU A 209 -16.30 4.45 -1.12
N GLU A 210 -16.05 3.21 -1.55
CA GLU A 210 -15.98 2.87 -2.98
C GLU A 210 -17.25 3.32 -3.75
N ALA A 211 -18.43 3.19 -3.15
CA ALA A 211 -19.70 3.59 -3.76
C ALA A 211 -19.75 5.09 -4.14
N ASP A 212 -19.12 5.95 -3.34
CA ASP A 212 -18.99 7.38 -3.63
C ASP A 212 -17.80 7.67 -4.54
N ALA A 213 -16.69 6.95 -4.36
CA ALA A 213 -15.48 7.10 -5.17
C ALA A 213 -15.77 6.87 -6.65
N VAL A 214 -16.49 5.79 -7.01
CA VAL A 214 -16.87 5.48 -8.40
C VAL A 214 -17.88 6.46 -9.00
N ASN A 215 -18.54 7.28 -8.17
CA ASN A 215 -19.38 8.40 -8.62
C ASN A 215 -18.59 9.72 -8.73
N PHE A 216 -17.26 9.66 -8.61
CA PHE A 216 -16.33 10.79 -8.68
C PHE A 216 -16.52 11.80 -7.54
N ALA A 217 -16.80 11.31 -6.31
CA ALA A 217 -16.94 12.16 -5.13
C ALA A 217 -15.68 13.00 -4.83
N CYS A 218 -14.48 12.46 -5.05
CA CYS A 218 -13.23 13.20 -4.88
C CYS A 218 -12.97 14.20 -6.01
N ASN A 219 -13.62 14.06 -7.17
CA ASN A 219 -13.44 14.98 -8.29
C ASN A 219 -14.30 16.24 -8.13
N ALA A 220 -14.02 16.97 -7.05
CA ALA A 220 -14.82 18.07 -6.55
C ALA A 220 -14.08 19.40 -6.63
N VAL A 221 -14.85 20.48 -6.86
CA VAL A 221 -14.35 21.85 -6.88
C VAL A 221 -14.60 22.49 -5.51
N ASN A 222 -13.55 22.89 -4.81
CA ASN A 222 -13.66 23.59 -3.54
C ASN A 222 -13.48 25.12 -3.69
N ILE A 223 -14.48 25.87 -3.22
CA ILE A 223 -14.48 27.35 -3.16
C ILE A 223 -14.82 27.76 -1.73
N GLY A 224 -13.80 27.94 -0.89
CA GLY A 224 -14.00 28.19 0.53
C GLY A 224 -14.73 27.03 1.20
N GLN A 225 -15.91 27.30 1.76
CA GLN A 225 -16.74 26.26 2.40
C GLN A 225 -17.71 25.57 1.43
N VAL A 226 -17.74 25.96 0.15
CA VAL A 226 -18.58 25.30 -0.86
C VAL A 226 -17.79 24.20 -1.56
N ILE A 227 -18.41 23.04 -1.73
CA ILE A 227 -17.88 21.94 -2.54
C ILE A 227 -18.89 21.59 -3.64
N VAL A 228 -18.46 21.68 -4.89
CA VAL A 228 -19.28 21.36 -6.07
C VAL A 228 -18.82 20.03 -6.65
N MET A 229 -19.74 19.09 -6.85
CA MET A 229 -19.42 17.72 -7.29
C MET A 229 -20.59 17.08 -8.05
N ASN A 230 -20.39 15.87 -8.58
CA ASN A 230 -21.40 15.14 -9.34
C ASN A 230 -22.55 14.63 -8.46
N LYS A 231 -22.30 13.55 -7.72
CA LYS A 231 -23.28 12.89 -6.86
C LYS A 231 -22.58 12.15 -5.73
N ILE A 232 -23.16 12.20 -4.53
CA ILE A 232 -22.68 11.47 -3.34
C ILE A 232 -23.83 10.84 -2.56
N SER A 233 -23.49 9.92 -1.68
CA SER A 233 -24.36 9.32 -0.67
C SER A 233 -24.79 10.33 0.39
N ASP A 234 -25.91 10.02 1.04
CA ASP A 234 -26.41 10.81 2.17
C ASP A 234 -25.41 10.82 3.33
N ASP A 235 -24.71 9.71 3.56
CA ASP A 235 -23.71 9.59 4.63
C ASP A 235 -22.51 10.52 4.40
N LEU A 236 -21.97 10.56 3.18
CA LEU A 236 -20.89 11.47 2.83
C LEU A 236 -21.35 12.93 2.87
N GLN A 237 -22.59 13.21 2.43
CA GLN A 237 -23.16 14.55 2.51
C GLN A 237 -23.28 15.03 3.96
N HIS A 238 -23.79 14.20 4.86
CA HIS A 238 -23.88 14.51 6.29
C HIS A 238 -22.50 14.72 6.92
N ASN A 239 -21.51 13.90 6.57
CA ASN A 239 -20.15 14.04 7.07
C ASN A 239 -19.53 15.39 6.65
N LEU A 240 -19.62 15.75 5.36
CA LEU A 240 -19.14 17.04 4.86
C LEU A 240 -19.86 18.23 5.53
N ALA A 241 -21.19 18.16 5.67
CA ALA A 241 -21.98 19.18 6.33
C ALA A 241 -21.61 19.35 7.80
N ALA A 242 -21.36 18.25 8.52
CA ALA A 242 -20.92 18.27 9.92
C ALA A 242 -19.54 18.92 10.11
N LYS A 243 -18.70 18.93 9.06
CA LYS A 243 -17.41 19.63 9.03
C LYS A 243 -17.51 21.07 8.52
N GLY A 244 -18.72 21.55 8.23
CA GLY A 244 -18.99 22.95 7.86
C GLY A 244 -19.04 23.23 6.36
N PHE A 245 -19.00 22.20 5.51
CA PHE A 245 -19.07 22.38 4.06
C PHE A 245 -20.51 22.41 3.53
N GLU A 246 -20.79 23.34 2.61
CA GLU A 246 -21.99 23.33 1.77
C GLU A 246 -21.72 22.47 0.53
N VAL A 247 -22.46 21.38 0.36
CA VAL A 247 -22.33 20.51 -0.81
C VAL A 247 -23.36 20.87 -1.88
N VAL A 248 -22.86 21.18 -3.09
CA VAL A 248 -23.67 21.43 -4.28
C VAL A 248 -23.47 20.28 -5.26
N GLN A 249 -24.50 19.45 -5.42
CA GLN A 249 -24.51 18.34 -6.38
C GLN A 249 -25.07 18.82 -7.72
N THR A 250 -24.34 18.60 -8.82
CA THR A 250 -24.78 18.89 -10.19
C THR A 250 -24.47 17.69 -11.08
N PRO A 251 -25.45 17.14 -11.83
CA PRO A 251 -25.22 15.92 -12.59
C PRO A 251 -24.18 16.16 -13.70
N LEU A 252 -23.17 15.30 -13.77
CA LEU A 252 -22.08 15.34 -14.76
C LEU A 252 -21.88 14.00 -15.46
N THR A 253 -22.94 13.19 -15.52
CA THR A 253 -22.89 11.80 -15.98
C THR A 253 -22.39 11.62 -17.41
N GLU A 254 -22.56 12.61 -18.29
CA GLU A 254 -22.04 12.52 -19.66
C GLU A 254 -20.51 12.66 -19.70
N PHE A 255 -19.91 13.36 -18.75
CA PHE A 255 -18.45 13.50 -18.60
C PHE A 255 -17.84 12.31 -17.88
N LEU A 256 -18.59 11.66 -16.98
CA LEU A 256 -18.16 10.40 -16.35
C LEU A 256 -17.89 9.30 -17.39
N LYS A 257 -18.57 9.32 -18.55
CA LYS A 257 -18.31 8.39 -19.67
C LYS A 257 -16.91 8.53 -20.26
N ALA A 258 -16.28 9.70 -20.11
CA ALA A 258 -14.90 9.95 -20.50
C ALA A 258 -13.92 9.84 -19.32
N GLY A 259 -14.43 9.56 -18.11
CA GLY A 259 -13.61 9.45 -16.90
C GLY A 259 -13.33 10.77 -16.17
N GLY A 260 -14.17 11.80 -16.35
CA GLY A 260 -14.01 13.08 -15.66
C GLY A 260 -15.30 13.63 -15.05
N ALA A 261 -15.18 14.49 -14.04
CA ALA A 261 -16.33 15.17 -13.42
C ALA A 261 -16.02 16.65 -13.12
N ALA A 262 -16.47 17.18 -11.98
CA ALA A 262 -16.50 18.62 -11.74
C ALA A 262 -15.09 19.24 -11.71
N LYS A 263 -14.16 18.61 -10.99
CA LYS A 263 -12.78 19.09 -10.89
C LYS A 263 -12.07 19.00 -12.23
N CYS A 264 -12.19 17.89 -12.97
CA CYS A 264 -11.54 17.74 -14.28
C CYS A 264 -11.93 18.84 -15.27
N LEU A 265 -13.19 19.29 -15.22
CA LEU A 265 -13.72 20.35 -16.08
C LEU A 265 -13.24 21.75 -15.72
N THR A 266 -12.41 21.90 -14.67
CA THR A 266 -11.97 23.20 -14.15
C THR A 266 -10.49 23.21 -13.81
N LEU A 267 -9.81 24.31 -14.14
CA LEU A 267 -8.47 24.61 -13.62
C LEU A 267 -8.50 25.92 -12.84
N ARG A 268 -8.14 25.89 -11.56
CA ARG A 268 -8.00 27.11 -10.78
C ARG A 268 -6.70 27.82 -11.17
N THR A 269 -6.79 29.07 -11.61
CA THR A 269 -5.64 29.85 -12.10
C THR A 269 -5.15 30.91 -11.12
N THR A 270 -5.83 31.06 -9.99
CA THR A 270 -5.44 31.93 -8.86
C THR A 270 -5.23 31.08 -7.62
N GLU A 271 -4.02 30.56 -7.45
CA GLU A 271 -3.66 29.67 -6.34
C GLU A 271 -2.86 30.40 -5.25
N PRO A 272 -3.08 30.09 -3.96
CA PRO A 272 -2.37 30.72 -2.86
C PRO A 272 -0.94 30.18 -2.75
N LEU A 273 0.02 31.06 -2.41
CA LEU A 273 1.38 30.69 -2.03
C LEU A 273 1.66 31.16 -0.60
N ILE A 274 2.29 30.30 0.21
CA ILE A 274 2.92 30.71 1.47
C ILE A 274 4.42 30.97 1.19
N PRO A 275 4.95 32.17 1.49
CA PRO A 275 6.33 32.55 1.14
C PRO A 275 7.45 31.70 1.77
N ASP A 276 7.16 31.00 2.86
CA ASP A 276 8.18 30.31 3.69
C ASP A 276 8.44 28.84 3.26
N HIS A 277 7.79 28.36 2.20
CA HIS A 277 7.99 27.01 1.67
C HIS A 277 8.70 27.07 0.32
N HIS A 278 9.89 26.45 0.25
CA HIS A 278 10.72 26.40 -0.96
C HIS A 278 10.71 25.00 -1.59
N ALA A 279 11.26 24.90 -2.80
CA ALA A 279 11.47 23.65 -3.51
C ALA A 279 12.13 22.58 -2.62
N ASN A 280 11.39 21.51 -2.35
CA ASN A 280 11.91 20.33 -1.69
C ASN A 280 11.32 19.08 -2.35
N VAL A 281 12.16 18.06 -2.53
CA VAL A 281 11.81 16.85 -3.25
C VAL A 281 12.40 15.66 -2.51
N THR A 282 11.55 14.69 -2.18
CA THR A 282 11.99 13.45 -1.52
C THR A 282 12.49 12.39 -2.49
N ILE A 283 12.37 12.64 -3.80
CA ILE A 283 12.75 11.69 -4.86
C ILE A 283 14.26 11.54 -4.91
N GLU A 284 14.71 10.29 -4.85
CA GLU A 284 16.09 9.91 -5.06
C GLU A 284 16.28 9.29 -6.44
N SER A 285 17.42 9.53 -7.06
CA SER A 285 17.83 8.84 -8.29
C SER A 285 19.23 8.25 -8.14
N ARG A 286 19.41 6.99 -8.57
CA ARG A 286 20.71 6.29 -8.61
C ARG A 286 20.94 5.69 -10.00
N ILE A 287 22.20 5.57 -10.44
CA ILE A 287 22.52 4.95 -11.72
C ILE A 287 23.20 3.60 -11.48
N LEU A 288 22.68 2.56 -12.12
CA LEU A 288 23.12 1.19 -11.96
C LEU A 288 23.62 0.62 -13.27
N GLN A 289 24.62 -0.26 -13.16
CA GLN A 289 25.15 -1.03 -14.26
C GLN A 289 24.69 -2.49 -14.15
N LEU A 290 24.10 -2.99 -15.24
CA LEU A 290 23.68 -4.37 -15.40
C LEU A 290 24.59 -5.02 -16.47
N GLU A 291 25.12 -6.20 -16.18
CA GLU A 291 25.94 -6.98 -17.12
C GLU A 291 25.53 -8.46 -17.14
N GLY A 292 25.46 -9.02 -18.35
CA GLY A 292 25.15 -10.43 -18.58
C GLY A 292 24.37 -10.67 -19.87
N HIS A 293 23.68 -11.80 -19.98
CA HIS A 293 22.76 -12.08 -21.10
C HIS A 293 21.42 -11.36 -20.90
N LEU A 294 21.46 -10.03 -20.98
CA LEU A 294 20.36 -9.14 -20.56
C LEU A 294 19.04 -9.41 -21.29
N LEU A 295 19.10 -9.70 -22.59
CA LEU A 295 17.94 -9.98 -23.44
C LEU A 295 17.50 -11.46 -23.35
N ASP A 296 18.43 -12.40 -23.55
CA ASP A 296 18.12 -13.84 -23.64
C ASP A 296 17.61 -14.44 -22.33
N ALA A 297 18.15 -13.99 -21.18
CA ALA A 297 17.73 -14.44 -19.85
C ALA A 297 16.61 -13.56 -19.24
N GLY A 298 16.21 -12.50 -19.95
CA GLY A 298 15.20 -11.54 -19.49
C GLY A 298 15.60 -10.79 -18.21
N ILE A 299 16.90 -10.69 -17.91
CA ILE A 299 17.39 -10.01 -16.69
C ILE A 299 17.00 -8.54 -16.71
N MET A 300 17.10 -7.89 -17.88
CA MET A 300 16.71 -6.49 -18.04
C MET A 300 15.24 -6.30 -17.68
N ASN A 301 14.34 -7.06 -18.32
CA ASN A 301 12.89 -6.96 -18.07
C ASN A 301 12.58 -7.21 -16.59
N LYS A 302 13.15 -8.27 -15.99
CA LYS A 302 12.97 -8.57 -14.56
C LYS A 302 13.42 -7.42 -13.66
N ALA A 303 14.53 -6.76 -13.99
CA ALA A 303 15.04 -5.61 -13.24
C ALA A 303 14.13 -4.39 -13.37
N LEU A 304 13.66 -4.08 -14.58
CA LEU A 304 12.71 -2.98 -14.80
C LEU A 304 11.37 -3.23 -14.09
N ASP A 305 10.87 -4.48 -14.13
CA ASP A 305 9.66 -4.90 -13.40
C ASP A 305 9.84 -4.78 -11.88
N VAL A 306 11.05 -5.02 -11.34
CA VAL A 306 11.37 -4.77 -9.93
C VAL A 306 11.19 -3.28 -9.63
N VAL A 307 11.77 -2.39 -10.44
CA VAL A 307 11.70 -0.95 -10.18
C VAL A 307 10.25 -0.48 -10.15
N VAL A 308 9.48 -0.79 -11.19
CA VAL A 308 8.07 -0.36 -11.30
C VAL A 308 7.20 -1.07 -10.25
N GLY A 309 7.40 -2.36 -10.00
CA GLY A 309 6.63 -3.11 -9.01
C GLY A 309 6.70 -2.51 -7.60
N ASN A 310 7.89 -2.04 -7.20
CA ASN A 310 8.11 -1.39 -5.90
C ASN A 310 7.78 0.12 -5.90
N GLY A 311 7.27 0.68 -7.01
CA GLY A 311 6.82 2.07 -7.05
C GLY A 311 7.91 3.08 -7.41
N GLY A 312 9.04 2.63 -7.95
CA GLY A 312 10.01 3.49 -8.62
C GLY A 312 9.68 3.71 -10.11
N SER A 313 10.47 4.55 -10.75
CA SER A 313 10.52 4.72 -12.21
C SER A 313 11.96 4.53 -12.71
N PHE A 314 12.15 4.37 -14.01
CA PHE A 314 13.47 4.14 -14.58
C PHE A 314 13.67 4.84 -15.92
N LYS A 315 14.93 5.10 -16.24
CA LYS A 315 15.38 5.56 -17.55
C LYS A 315 16.64 4.80 -17.97
N VAL A 316 16.56 4.06 -19.07
CA VAL A 316 17.72 3.41 -19.68
C VAL A 316 18.57 4.49 -20.36
N LEU A 317 19.80 4.68 -19.88
CA LEU A 317 20.72 5.71 -20.38
C LEU A 317 21.49 5.21 -21.60
N ASN A 318 21.94 3.96 -21.56
CA ASN A 318 22.60 3.30 -22.67
C ASN A 318 22.37 1.77 -22.60
N PHE A 319 22.53 1.12 -23.75
CA PHE A 319 22.50 -0.33 -23.88
C PHE A 319 23.54 -0.75 -24.91
N THR A 320 24.53 -1.53 -24.49
CA THR A 320 25.58 -2.08 -25.35
C THR A 320 25.31 -3.56 -25.56
N LEU A 321 24.92 -3.91 -26.79
CA LEU A 321 24.62 -5.29 -27.17
C LEU A 321 25.92 -6.09 -27.37
N GLY A 322 25.94 -7.31 -26.83
CA GLY A 322 27.02 -8.27 -27.10
C GLY A 322 27.13 -8.58 -28.60
N ILE A 323 28.36 -8.74 -29.10
CA ILE A 323 28.63 -8.94 -30.54
C ILE A 323 28.09 -10.28 -31.03
N GLU A 324 28.30 -11.33 -30.24
CA GLU A 324 27.84 -12.70 -30.52
C GLU A 324 26.78 -13.12 -29.50
N ARG A 325 25.99 -14.17 -29.79
CA ARG A 325 24.97 -14.69 -28.86
C ARG A 325 25.52 -15.02 -27.47
N GLN A 326 26.77 -15.48 -27.39
CA GLN A 326 27.44 -15.82 -26.13
C GLN A 326 28.19 -14.63 -25.50
N SER A 327 28.16 -13.46 -26.13
CA SER A 327 28.74 -12.24 -25.57
C SER A 327 27.79 -11.62 -24.55
N THR A 328 28.34 -11.10 -23.45
CA THR A 328 27.57 -10.34 -22.47
C THR A 328 27.17 -8.98 -23.05
N SER A 329 25.96 -8.54 -22.71
CA SER A 329 25.48 -7.18 -22.93
C SER A 329 25.63 -6.37 -21.64
N SER A 330 25.76 -5.05 -21.77
CA SER A 330 25.79 -4.13 -20.63
C SER A 330 24.75 -3.03 -20.80
N ALA A 331 24.16 -2.57 -19.70
CA ALA A 331 23.20 -1.48 -19.69
C ALA A 331 23.41 -0.58 -18.48
N GLU A 332 23.27 0.74 -18.69
CA GLU A 332 23.18 1.71 -17.61
C GLU A 332 21.74 2.17 -17.45
N VAL A 333 21.20 2.02 -16.24
CA VAL A 333 19.82 2.36 -15.92
C VAL A 333 19.82 3.35 -14.77
N ARG A 334 19.22 4.52 -14.99
CA ARG A 334 18.85 5.43 -13.91
C ARG A 334 17.56 4.93 -13.29
N VAL A 335 17.58 4.70 -11.99
CA VAL A 335 16.43 4.31 -11.18
C VAL A 335 16.06 5.49 -10.31
N SER A 336 14.77 5.82 -10.25
CA SER A 336 14.19 6.88 -9.42
C SER A 336 13.17 6.29 -8.46
N ALA A 337 13.12 6.78 -7.22
CA ALA A 337 12.17 6.33 -6.20
C ALA A 337 11.58 7.54 -5.46
N PRO A 338 10.32 7.48 -4.98
CA PRO A 338 9.64 8.60 -4.30
C PRO A 338 10.25 8.98 -2.95
N SER A 339 11.04 8.08 -2.35
CA SER A 339 11.74 8.27 -1.08
C SER A 339 12.95 7.34 -0.98
N HIS A 340 13.79 7.62 0.03
CA HIS A 340 14.90 6.76 0.41
C HIS A 340 14.47 5.32 0.75
N GLU A 341 13.39 5.16 1.53
CA GLU A 341 12.88 3.84 1.95
C GLU A 341 12.53 2.96 0.73
N VAL A 342 11.84 3.54 -0.28
CA VAL A 342 11.51 2.82 -1.52
C VAL A 342 12.75 2.57 -2.38
N MET A 343 13.70 3.52 -2.42
CA MET A 343 14.98 3.32 -3.12
C MET A 343 15.74 2.12 -2.56
N GLU A 344 15.85 1.99 -1.24
CA GLU A 344 16.54 0.86 -0.61
C GLU A 344 15.88 -0.47 -0.92
N GLU A 345 14.54 -0.52 -0.92
CA GLU A 345 13.80 -1.73 -1.29
C GLU A 345 14.07 -2.17 -2.73
N ILE A 346 14.07 -1.22 -3.67
CA ILE A 346 14.40 -1.47 -5.08
C ILE A 346 15.85 -1.94 -5.20
N MET A 347 16.78 -1.24 -4.55
CA MET A 347 18.22 -1.50 -4.64
C MET A 347 18.59 -2.90 -4.18
N VAL A 348 18.06 -3.38 -3.05
CA VAL A 348 18.34 -4.74 -2.56
C VAL A 348 17.94 -5.80 -3.60
N GLN A 349 16.78 -5.62 -4.23
CA GLN A 349 16.28 -6.57 -5.23
C GLN A 349 17.10 -6.52 -6.53
N LEU A 350 17.55 -5.33 -6.93
CA LEU A 350 18.41 -5.17 -8.10
C LEU A 350 19.81 -5.77 -7.84
N ILE A 351 20.35 -5.61 -6.63
CA ILE A 351 21.60 -6.25 -6.20
C ILE A 351 21.49 -7.77 -6.24
N ASP A 352 20.33 -8.34 -5.87
CA ASP A 352 20.05 -9.76 -6.05
C ASP A 352 20.05 -10.16 -7.52
N LEU A 353 19.56 -9.32 -8.42
CA LEU A 353 19.65 -9.57 -9.86
C LEU A 353 21.07 -9.38 -10.42
N GLY A 354 22.03 -8.95 -9.60
CA GLY A 354 23.41 -8.73 -9.99
C GLY A 354 23.70 -7.33 -10.51
N ALA A 355 22.81 -6.37 -10.26
CA ALA A 355 23.09 -4.96 -10.51
C ALA A 355 24.24 -4.48 -9.62
N ALA A 356 25.12 -3.65 -10.18
CA ALA A 356 26.21 -3.03 -9.46
C ALA A 356 26.14 -1.51 -9.60
N ALA A 357 26.57 -0.80 -8.56
CA ALA A 357 26.83 0.63 -8.67
C ALA A 357 28.00 0.87 -9.64
N ARG A 358 28.04 2.05 -10.26
CA ARG A 358 29.16 2.44 -11.12
C ARG A 358 30.48 2.37 -10.35
N PRO A 359 31.61 2.00 -10.99
CA PRO A 359 32.93 1.95 -10.33
C PRO A 359 33.32 3.23 -9.57
N GLN A 360 32.82 4.39 -10.00
CA GLN A 360 33.09 5.72 -9.42
C GLN A 360 32.18 6.06 -8.22
N GLU A 361 31.07 5.33 -8.04
CA GLU A 361 30.08 5.52 -6.97
C GLU A 361 30.10 4.37 -5.95
N ILE A 362 31.05 3.43 -6.08
CA ILE A 362 31.18 2.34 -5.09
C ILE A 362 31.65 2.94 -3.77
N CYS A 363 30.78 2.85 -2.77
CA CYS A 363 31.00 3.22 -1.38
C CYS A 363 31.36 1.98 -0.54
N ASP A 364 31.94 2.21 0.63
CA ASP A 364 32.08 1.18 1.66
C ASP A 364 30.75 0.99 2.41
N VAL A 365 30.60 -0.17 3.04
CA VAL A 365 29.38 -0.51 3.77
C VAL A 365 29.19 0.39 4.99
N ASN A 366 27.97 0.91 5.16
CA ASN A 366 27.61 1.63 6.37
C ASN A 366 27.38 0.62 7.50
N THR A 367 27.93 0.90 8.69
CA THR A 367 27.75 0.04 9.87
C THR A 367 27.23 0.84 11.04
N ALA A 368 26.34 0.24 11.81
CA ALA A 368 25.83 0.78 13.06
C ALA A 368 26.12 -0.19 14.21
N ILE A 369 26.33 0.36 15.41
CA ILE A 369 26.67 -0.43 16.60
C ILE A 369 25.38 -0.97 17.22
N VAL A 370 25.37 -2.27 17.52
CA VAL A 370 24.30 -2.92 18.29
C VAL A 370 24.30 -2.34 19.71
N ALA A 371 23.18 -1.72 20.09
CA ALA A 371 23.01 -1.13 21.42
C ALA A 371 22.49 -2.12 22.47
N GLN A 372 21.79 -3.17 22.04
CA GLN A 372 21.13 -4.15 22.91
C GLN A 372 21.35 -5.56 22.37
N ASP A 373 21.72 -6.49 23.25
CA ASP A 373 21.83 -7.91 22.92
C ASP A 373 20.57 -8.43 22.24
N GLY A 374 20.74 -9.12 21.12
CA GLY A 374 19.65 -9.74 20.39
C GLY A 374 18.79 -8.79 19.55
N VAL A 375 19.23 -7.55 19.33
CA VAL A 375 18.50 -6.49 18.60
C VAL A 375 19.44 -5.81 17.59
N ALA A 376 19.07 -5.84 16.31
CA ALA A 376 19.80 -5.13 15.26
C ALA A 376 19.51 -3.62 15.28
N PRO A 377 20.45 -2.77 14.79
CA PRO A 377 20.19 -1.36 14.54
C PRO A 377 19.00 -1.13 13.61
N ASP A 378 18.48 0.10 13.60
CA ASP A 378 17.51 0.49 12.57
C ASP A 378 18.12 0.36 11.18
N ASP A 379 17.28 -0.08 10.24
CA ASP A 379 17.64 -0.29 8.84
C ASP A 379 18.82 -1.27 8.59
N PHE A 380 18.92 -2.31 9.41
CA PHE A 380 19.88 -3.38 9.14
C PHE A 380 19.58 -4.09 7.80
N TYR A 381 20.64 -4.45 7.08
CA TYR A 381 20.53 -5.26 5.87
C TYR A 381 20.08 -6.69 6.21
N VAL A 382 19.08 -7.20 5.48
CA VAL A 382 18.59 -8.57 5.64
C VAL A 382 19.26 -9.46 4.60
N SER A 383 20.04 -10.43 5.07
CA SER A 383 20.78 -11.33 4.20
C SER A 383 19.86 -12.28 3.41
N THR A 384 20.36 -12.74 2.27
CA THR A 384 19.67 -13.71 1.41
C THR A 384 20.37 -15.07 1.46
N ILE A 385 19.87 -16.05 0.70
CA ILE A 385 20.52 -17.36 0.55
C ILE A 385 21.81 -17.29 -0.29
N TYR A 386 22.06 -16.18 -0.99
CA TYR A 386 23.10 -16.11 -2.02
C TYR A 386 24.46 -15.72 -1.44
N PRO A 387 25.57 -16.24 -2.00
CA PRO A 387 26.90 -15.78 -1.63
C PRO A 387 27.03 -14.26 -1.82
N THR A 388 27.33 -13.57 -0.73
CA THR A 388 27.36 -12.12 -0.67
C THR A 388 28.79 -11.65 -0.36
N GLU A 389 29.19 -10.53 -0.97
CA GLU A 389 30.38 -9.79 -0.58
C GLU A 389 30.00 -8.38 -0.14
N VAL A 390 30.69 -7.89 0.89
CA VAL A 390 30.55 -6.54 1.41
C VAL A 390 31.88 -5.80 1.31
N ARG A 391 31.84 -4.50 1.05
CA ARG A 391 33.03 -3.67 0.87
C ARG A 391 33.37 -2.96 2.17
N VAL A 392 34.54 -3.23 2.73
CA VAL A 392 35.00 -2.68 4.02
C VAL A 392 36.38 -2.04 3.82
N ASN A 393 36.47 -0.72 4.03
CA ASN A 393 37.69 0.07 3.80
C ASN A 393 38.31 -0.24 2.43
N CYS A 394 37.52 -0.05 1.37
CA CYS A 394 37.82 -0.26 -0.04
C CYS A 394 38.08 -1.71 -0.49
N GLU A 395 37.96 -2.72 0.37
CA GLU A 395 38.19 -4.14 0.04
C GLU A 395 36.90 -4.96 0.08
N TRP A 396 36.70 -5.84 -0.90
CA TRP A 396 35.57 -6.77 -0.91
C TRP A 396 35.88 -7.98 -0.03
N VAL A 397 35.04 -8.19 0.98
CA VAL A 397 35.12 -9.27 1.96
C VAL A 397 33.93 -10.20 1.75
N ARG A 398 34.21 -11.50 1.63
CA ARG A 398 33.17 -12.52 1.49
C ARG A 398 32.47 -12.76 2.82
N VAL A 399 31.13 -12.79 2.78
CA VAL A 399 30.31 -13.05 3.95
C VAL A 399 30.36 -14.53 4.31
N GLU A 400 30.75 -14.83 5.54
CA GLU A 400 30.79 -16.16 6.12
C GLU A 400 29.43 -16.59 6.70
N ASN A 401 29.20 -17.90 6.78
CA ASN A 401 27.98 -18.51 7.33
C ASN A 401 26.68 -18.01 6.68
N GLN A 402 26.71 -17.80 5.37
CA GLN A 402 25.57 -17.27 4.60
C GLN A 402 24.28 -18.03 4.92
N ARG A 403 23.25 -17.27 5.28
CA ARG A 403 21.89 -17.74 5.55
C ARG A 403 20.94 -16.60 5.21
N MET A 404 19.70 -16.91 4.83
CA MET A 404 18.64 -15.90 4.76
C MET A 404 18.18 -15.44 6.15
N ASP A 405 17.57 -14.26 6.19
CA ASP A 405 16.90 -13.69 7.37
C ASP A 405 17.85 -13.46 8.55
N ALA A 406 19.10 -13.09 8.25
CA ALA A 406 20.12 -12.74 9.21
C ALA A 406 20.64 -11.31 8.97
N ALA A 407 21.33 -10.76 9.98
CA ALA A 407 22.08 -9.52 9.86
C ALA A 407 23.54 -9.83 9.48
N ILE A 408 24.24 -8.89 8.86
CA ILE A 408 25.68 -9.04 8.55
C ILE A 408 26.49 -8.24 9.58
N VAL A 409 27.27 -8.94 10.40
CA VAL A 409 28.21 -8.33 11.35
C VAL A 409 29.57 -8.19 10.66
N VAL A 410 30.12 -6.99 10.69
CA VAL A 410 31.44 -6.65 10.17
C VAL A 410 32.40 -6.48 11.34
N THR A 411 33.51 -7.20 11.33
CA THR A 411 34.58 -7.01 12.32
C THR A 411 35.87 -6.59 11.66
N GLU A 412 36.49 -5.57 12.23
CA GLU A 412 37.81 -5.08 11.87
C GLU A 412 38.75 -5.42 13.01
N SER A 413 39.70 -6.33 12.78
CA SER A 413 40.76 -6.65 13.73
C SER A 413 42.14 -6.42 13.10
N PRO A 414 43.21 -6.34 13.90
CA PRO A 414 44.59 -6.30 13.37
C PRO A 414 44.95 -7.53 12.51
N GLU A 415 44.20 -8.62 12.63
CA GLU A 415 44.42 -9.91 11.95
C GLU A 415 43.69 -9.99 10.61
N GLY A 416 42.74 -9.10 10.34
CA GLY A 416 42.00 -9.03 9.08
C GLY A 416 40.60 -8.42 9.22
N LYS A 417 39.93 -8.27 8.08
CA LYS A 417 38.52 -7.85 8.01
C LYS A 417 37.66 -9.09 7.77
N THR A 418 36.62 -9.28 8.57
CA THR A 418 35.68 -10.40 8.35
C THR A 418 34.24 -9.90 8.37
N ALA A 419 33.38 -10.58 7.61
CA ALA A 419 31.95 -10.31 7.57
C ALA A 419 31.20 -11.64 7.78
N LYS A 420 30.22 -11.66 8.69
CA LYS A 420 29.53 -12.89 9.09
C LYS A 420 28.03 -12.69 9.21
N CYS A 421 27.26 -13.60 8.61
CA CYS A 421 25.82 -13.68 8.85
C CYS A 421 25.54 -14.14 10.29
N THR A 422 24.75 -13.35 11.01
CA THR A 422 24.40 -13.56 12.42
C THR A 422 22.90 -13.34 12.62
N LEU A 423 22.22 -14.28 13.27
CA LEU A 423 20.78 -14.17 13.54
C LEU A 423 20.53 -13.06 14.57
N LEU A 424 19.34 -12.44 14.51
CA LEU A 424 18.99 -11.32 15.39
C LEU A 424 19.27 -11.62 16.87
N ARG A 425 18.83 -12.78 17.37
CA ARG A 425 19.03 -13.20 18.77
C ARG A 425 20.48 -13.43 19.18
N ASP A 426 21.38 -13.64 18.24
CA ASP A 426 22.79 -13.95 18.48
C ASP A 426 23.67 -12.70 18.46
N LEU A 427 23.12 -11.54 18.05
CA LEU A 427 23.81 -10.24 18.07
C LEU A 427 24.16 -9.82 19.51
N LYS A 428 25.35 -9.23 19.68
CA LYS A 428 25.85 -8.73 20.96
C LYS A 428 26.02 -7.22 20.96
N ALA A 429 25.78 -6.60 22.11
CA ALA A 429 26.06 -5.18 22.31
C ALA A 429 27.53 -4.89 21.96
N GLY A 430 27.75 -3.92 21.07
CA GLY A 430 29.06 -3.59 20.52
C GLY A 430 29.36 -4.18 19.14
N ASP A 431 28.59 -5.16 18.66
CA ASP A 431 28.73 -5.66 17.28
C ASP A 431 28.45 -4.54 16.27
N ARG A 432 29.26 -4.47 15.21
CA ARG A 432 29.03 -3.56 14.08
C ARG A 432 28.21 -4.28 13.01
N VAL A 433 26.96 -3.89 12.83
CA VAL A 433 26.03 -4.49 11.88
C VAL A 433 25.89 -3.59 10.65
N MET A 434 25.88 -4.19 9.47
CA MET A 434 25.61 -3.51 8.20
C MET A 434 24.20 -2.90 8.18
N VAL A 435 24.12 -1.62 7.78
CA VAL A 435 22.88 -0.87 7.57
C VAL A 435 22.84 -0.29 6.15
N GLY A 436 21.65 -0.07 5.62
CA GLY A 436 21.44 0.39 4.25
C GLY A 436 21.84 -0.64 3.19
N VAL A 437 22.02 -0.15 1.96
CA VAL A 437 22.20 -0.98 0.74
C VAL A 437 23.53 -0.74 0.02
N GLU A 438 24.45 -0.03 0.67
CA GLU A 438 25.71 0.41 0.09
C GLU A 438 26.83 -0.61 0.29
N GLY A 439 27.76 -0.67 -0.68
CA GLY A 439 28.94 -1.53 -0.57
C GLY A 439 28.64 -3.03 -0.55
N ILE A 440 27.57 -3.50 -1.20
CA ILE A 440 27.18 -4.93 -1.24
C ILE A 440 27.05 -5.43 -2.68
N ARG A 441 27.42 -6.69 -2.92
CA ARG A 441 27.17 -7.38 -4.18
C ARG A 441 26.94 -8.87 -3.98
N THR A 442 26.15 -9.47 -4.87
CA THR A 442 25.95 -10.92 -4.91
C THR A 442 26.85 -11.58 -5.96
N ILE A 443 27.57 -12.64 -5.57
CA ILE A 443 28.31 -13.48 -6.51
C ILE A 443 27.42 -14.64 -6.90
N ARG A 444 26.96 -14.63 -8.16
CA ARG A 444 26.24 -15.74 -8.78
C ARG A 444 27.04 -16.25 -9.98
N GLN A 445 27.10 -17.56 -10.17
CA GLN A 445 27.65 -18.14 -11.40
C GLN A 445 26.74 -17.77 -12.58
N ALA A 446 27.31 -17.48 -13.76
CA ALA A 446 26.57 -17.02 -14.95
C ALA A 446 25.35 -17.90 -15.28
N GLU A 447 25.52 -19.23 -15.25
CA GLU A 447 24.43 -20.20 -15.50
C GLU A 447 23.25 -20.04 -14.52
N SER A 448 23.50 -19.69 -13.26
CA SER A 448 22.45 -19.49 -12.24
C SER A 448 21.67 -18.18 -12.42
N ARG A 449 22.27 -17.17 -13.06
CA ARG A 449 21.58 -15.93 -13.46
C ARG A 449 20.66 -16.16 -14.66
N GLU A 450 21.03 -17.10 -15.52
CA GLU A 450 20.40 -17.35 -16.83
C GLU A 450 19.33 -18.45 -16.82
N GLN A 451 19.38 -19.43 -15.92
CA GLN A 451 18.52 -20.63 -15.95
C GLN A 451 17.05 -20.46 -15.53
N ARG A 452 16.53 -19.25 -15.31
CA ARG A 452 15.09 -19.02 -15.06
C ARG A 452 14.29 -18.72 -16.34
N ASN A 453 14.53 -19.50 -17.40
CA ASN A 453 13.65 -19.60 -18.57
C ASN A 453 12.71 -20.82 -18.50
N SER A 454 12.70 -21.58 -17.40
CA SER A 454 11.57 -22.46 -17.08
C SER A 454 10.52 -21.68 -16.33
N THR A 455 9.34 -21.56 -16.94
CA THR A 455 8.05 -21.24 -16.34
C THR A 455 7.71 -22.26 -15.25
N GLN A 456 8.39 -22.17 -14.11
CA GLN A 456 7.86 -22.64 -12.84
C GLN A 456 7.66 -21.41 -11.97
N GLU A 457 6.57 -20.69 -12.26
CA GLU A 457 5.87 -19.98 -11.21
C GLU A 457 5.56 -21.00 -10.13
N PHE A 458 6.25 -20.90 -9.00
CA PHE A 458 5.85 -21.58 -7.79
C PHE A 458 4.62 -20.85 -7.25
N THR A 459 3.46 -21.18 -7.80
CA THR A 459 2.15 -20.72 -7.34
C THR A 459 1.71 -21.62 -6.19
N PHE A 460 1.48 -21.04 -5.02
CA PHE A 460 0.60 -21.66 -4.03
C PHE A 460 -0.85 -21.48 -4.49
N MET A 461 -1.68 -22.51 -4.29
CA MET A 461 -3.15 -22.45 -4.41
C MET A 461 -3.72 -22.63 -5.84
N GLY A 462 -3.34 -23.74 -6.49
CA GLY A 462 -4.03 -24.27 -7.68
C GLY A 462 -4.73 -25.59 -7.40
N ALA A 463 -5.67 -25.63 -6.46
CA ALA A 463 -6.52 -26.81 -6.27
C ALA A 463 -7.88 -26.39 -5.71
N GLY A 464 -8.86 -26.25 -6.59
CA GLY A 464 -10.25 -26.16 -6.19
C GLY A 464 -10.68 -27.47 -5.55
N VAL A 465 -11.19 -27.41 -4.33
CA VAL A 465 -11.92 -28.52 -3.70
C VAL A 465 -13.25 -27.97 -3.19
N SER A 466 -14.32 -28.59 -3.67
CA SER A 466 -15.73 -28.25 -3.50
C SER A 466 -16.24 -28.49 -2.08
N SER A 467 -17.06 -27.57 -1.56
CA SER A 467 -17.77 -27.64 -0.28
C SER A 467 -19.28 -27.88 -0.50
N GLU A 468 -19.72 -29.13 -0.62
CA GLU A 468 -21.16 -29.50 -0.75
C GLU A 468 -21.97 -29.34 0.57
N ARG A 469 -21.64 -28.37 1.43
CA ARG A 469 -22.48 -27.93 2.56
C ARG A 469 -22.55 -26.42 2.60
N ARG A 470 -23.74 -25.87 2.92
CA ARG A 470 -23.97 -24.43 3.06
C ARG A 470 -23.20 -23.90 4.28
N VAL A 471 -21.98 -23.41 4.06
CA VAL A 471 -21.13 -22.73 5.08
C VAL A 471 -21.94 -21.68 5.84
N GLU A 472 -22.79 -20.93 5.15
CA GLU A 472 -23.67 -19.90 5.72
C GLU A 472 -24.53 -20.41 6.89
N LEU A 473 -25.20 -21.56 6.74
CA LEU A 473 -26.05 -22.10 7.80
C LEU A 473 -25.24 -22.47 9.05
N THR A 474 -24.03 -22.97 8.87
CA THR A 474 -23.15 -23.30 9.98
C THR A 474 -22.62 -22.03 10.66
N VAL A 475 -22.29 -21.00 9.87
CA VAL A 475 -21.91 -19.68 10.40
C VAL A 475 -23.05 -19.07 11.22
N GLU A 476 -24.30 -19.17 10.77
CA GLU A 476 -25.46 -18.70 11.54
C GLU A 476 -25.59 -19.36 12.91
N GLN A 477 -25.41 -20.68 12.97
CA GLN A 477 -25.43 -21.43 14.22
C GLN A 477 -24.29 -20.99 15.16
N ILE A 478 -23.07 -20.88 14.63
CA ILE A 478 -21.90 -20.47 15.42
C ILE A 478 -22.07 -19.03 15.93
N ALA A 479 -22.54 -18.11 15.09
CA ALA A 479 -22.78 -16.72 15.48
C ALA A 479 -23.80 -16.62 16.63
N TRP A 480 -24.90 -17.37 16.54
CA TRP A 480 -25.91 -17.41 17.59
C TRP A 480 -25.36 -17.96 18.91
N GLU A 481 -24.56 -19.01 18.85
CA GLU A 481 -23.94 -19.60 20.04
C GLU A 481 -22.87 -18.72 20.67
N MET A 482 -21.98 -18.13 19.87
CA MET A 482 -20.98 -17.19 20.36
C MET A 482 -21.64 -16.00 21.08
N ARG A 483 -22.74 -15.47 20.53
CA ARG A 483 -23.53 -14.45 21.21
C ARG A 483 -24.10 -14.96 22.52
N LYS A 484 -24.74 -16.13 22.52
CA LYS A 484 -25.32 -16.73 23.73
C LYS A 484 -24.28 -16.92 24.82
N ILE A 485 -23.10 -17.45 24.49
CA ILE A 485 -21.99 -17.67 25.43
C ILE A 485 -21.54 -16.33 26.01
N ARG A 486 -21.32 -15.32 25.17
CA ARG A 486 -20.94 -13.97 25.63
C ARG A 486 -22.00 -13.37 26.57
N ASP A 487 -23.27 -13.42 26.17
CA ASP A 487 -24.38 -12.84 26.95
C ASP A 487 -24.59 -13.59 28.30
N GLN A 488 -24.14 -14.84 28.39
CA GLN A 488 -24.14 -15.65 29.62
C GLN A 488 -22.85 -15.49 30.47
N GLY A 489 -21.87 -14.71 30.00
CA GLY A 489 -20.57 -14.59 30.66
C GLY A 489 -19.71 -15.86 30.59
N GLY A 490 -19.97 -16.73 29.60
CA GLY A 490 -19.18 -17.91 29.32
C GLY A 490 -17.87 -17.58 28.59
N LYS A 491 -17.06 -18.61 28.34
CA LYS A 491 -15.68 -18.45 27.86
C LYS A 491 -15.49 -19.07 26.48
N VAL A 492 -15.01 -18.26 25.54
CA VAL A 492 -14.62 -18.69 24.18
C VAL A 492 -13.12 -18.54 24.01
N VAL A 493 -12.46 -19.61 23.56
CA VAL A 493 -11.02 -19.62 23.26
C VAL A 493 -10.82 -19.73 21.76
N VAL A 494 -9.90 -18.95 21.20
CA VAL A 494 -9.55 -19.00 19.78
C VAL A 494 -8.14 -19.58 19.61
N THR A 495 -7.97 -20.56 18.73
CA THR A 495 -6.66 -20.99 18.24
C THR A 495 -6.49 -20.51 16.81
N ALA A 496 -5.50 -19.70 16.50
CA ALA A 496 -5.38 -19.09 15.18
C ALA A 496 -3.98 -19.23 14.57
N GLY A 497 -3.95 -19.49 13.26
CA GLY A 497 -2.73 -19.62 12.46
C GLY A 497 -2.48 -18.37 11.61
N PRO A 498 -1.28 -18.24 11.03
CA PRO A 498 -0.92 -17.05 10.22
C PRO A 498 -1.80 -16.90 8.97
N VAL A 499 -2.43 -17.99 8.49
CA VAL A 499 -3.39 -17.98 7.38
C VAL A 499 -4.55 -17.03 7.64
N VAL A 500 -4.97 -16.84 8.90
CA VAL A 500 -6.00 -15.85 9.27
C VAL A 500 -5.63 -14.45 8.81
N ILE A 501 -4.35 -14.10 8.87
CA ILE A 501 -3.84 -12.80 8.43
C ILE A 501 -3.76 -12.77 6.91
N HIS A 502 -3.18 -13.80 6.30
CA HIS A 502 -2.97 -13.89 4.85
C HIS A 502 -4.26 -13.85 4.02
N THR A 503 -5.39 -14.27 4.59
CA THR A 503 -6.71 -14.23 3.93
C THR A 503 -7.52 -12.99 4.26
N GLY A 504 -6.92 -11.98 4.92
CA GLY A 504 -7.61 -10.74 5.30
C GLY A 504 -8.52 -10.87 6.53
N GLY A 505 -8.45 -11.99 7.26
CA GLY A 505 -9.26 -12.26 8.45
C GLY A 505 -8.87 -11.45 9.70
N ALA A 506 -7.72 -10.78 9.71
CA ALA A 506 -7.20 -10.04 10.87
C ALA A 506 -8.18 -9.00 11.43
N GLN A 507 -8.80 -8.20 10.56
CA GLN A 507 -9.78 -7.18 10.96
C GLN A 507 -11.01 -7.78 11.64
N HIS A 508 -11.48 -8.93 11.15
CA HIS A 508 -12.65 -9.62 11.67
C HIS A 508 -12.32 -10.28 13.01
N LEU A 509 -11.15 -10.92 13.15
CA LEU A 509 -10.71 -11.49 14.43
C LEU A 509 -10.45 -10.40 15.48
N SER A 510 -9.82 -9.30 15.11
CA SER A 510 -9.60 -8.13 15.96
C SER A 510 -10.93 -7.59 16.50
N ARG A 511 -11.94 -7.51 15.62
CA ARG A 511 -13.30 -7.10 15.99
C ARG A 511 -13.95 -8.08 16.97
N LEU A 512 -13.83 -9.40 16.76
CA LEU A 512 -14.38 -10.39 17.70
C LEU A 512 -13.75 -10.27 19.10
N ILE A 513 -12.46 -9.96 19.19
CA ILE A 513 -11.78 -9.69 20.46
C ILE A 513 -12.32 -8.41 21.11
N ARG A 514 -12.39 -7.32 20.34
CA ARG A 514 -12.87 -6.01 20.81
C ARG A 514 -14.32 -6.06 21.30
N ASP A 515 -15.19 -6.79 20.59
CA ASP A 515 -16.61 -6.90 20.90
C ASP A 515 -16.90 -7.95 22.01
N GLY A 516 -15.85 -8.47 22.67
CA GLY A 516 -15.93 -9.33 23.85
C GLY A 516 -16.29 -10.79 23.57
N TYR A 517 -16.18 -11.25 22.32
CA TYR A 517 -16.49 -12.64 21.97
C TYR A 517 -15.33 -13.60 22.23
N VAL A 518 -14.11 -13.11 22.44
CA VAL A 518 -12.90 -13.93 22.61
C VAL A 518 -12.25 -13.67 23.97
N HIS A 519 -11.98 -14.74 24.71
CA HIS A 519 -11.50 -14.68 26.10
C HIS A 519 -10.09 -15.21 26.29
N ALA A 520 -9.55 -15.95 25.31
CA ALA A 520 -8.13 -16.28 25.24
C ALA A 520 -7.74 -16.54 23.77
N LEU A 521 -6.51 -16.19 23.41
CA LEU A 521 -5.93 -16.44 22.09
C LEU A 521 -4.72 -17.38 22.17
N LEU A 522 -4.76 -18.47 21.42
CA LEU A 522 -3.67 -19.46 21.35
C LEU A 522 -3.09 -19.46 19.94
N GLY A 523 -1.78 -19.33 19.80
CA GLY A 523 -1.13 -19.27 18.50
C GLY A 523 0.37 -19.58 18.55
N GLY A 524 1.06 -19.31 17.45
CA GLY A 524 2.51 -19.40 17.38
C GLY A 524 3.14 -18.05 17.06
N ASN A 525 4.47 -17.99 16.99
CA ASN A 525 5.22 -16.78 16.63
C ASN A 525 4.69 -16.13 15.35
N ALA A 526 4.43 -16.93 14.31
CA ALA A 526 4.07 -16.44 12.97
C ALA A 526 2.77 -15.60 12.93
N ILE A 527 1.70 -16.00 13.62
CA ILE A 527 0.44 -15.22 13.57
C ILE A 527 0.64 -13.83 14.20
N ALA A 528 1.36 -13.76 15.32
CA ALA A 528 1.64 -12.49 15.98
C ALA A 528 2.52 -11.58 15.12
N VAL A 529 3.58 -12.15 14.50
CA VAL A 529 4.45 -11.40 13.59
C VAL A 529 3.67 -10.85 12.40
N HIS A 530 2.87 -11.68 11.72
CA HIS A 530 2.15 -11.24 10.53
C HIS A 530 1.00 -10.28 10.83
N ASP A 531 0.33 -10.42 11.98
CA ASP A 531 -0.66 -9.43 12.43
C ASP A 531 -0.02 -8.05 12.63
N MET A 532 1.13 -8.00 13.31
CA MET A 532 1.87 -6.76 13.53
C MET A 532 2.50 -6.22 12.23
N GLU A 533 2.93 -7.09 11.32
CA GLU A 533 3.38 -6.73 9.96
C GLU A 533 2.27 -6.04 9.18
N GLN A 534 1.07 -6.62 9.17
CA GLN A 534 -0.09 -6.01 8.50
C GLN A 534 -0.48 -4.70 9.16
N ALA A 535 -0.47 -4.63 10.50
CA ALA A 535 -0.86 -3.44 11.24
C ALA A 535 0.08 -2.24 11.01
N ILE A 536 1.39 -2.49 10.92
CA ILE A 536 2.42 -1.44 10.83
C ILE A 536 2.82 -1.14 9.38
N MET A 537 2.93 -2.16 8.53
CA MET A 537 3.45 -2.04 7.15
C MET A 537 2.39 -2.27 6.07
N GLY A 538 1.20 -2.77 6.41
CA GLY A 538 0.16 -3.09 5.43
C GLY A 538 0.40 -4.38 4.64
N THR A 539 1.46 -5.14 4.95
CA THR A 539 1.84 -6.38 4.24
C THR A 539 1.74 -7.61 5.13
N SER A 540 1.65 -8.79 4.52
CA SER A 540 1.79 -10.08 5.22
C SER A 540 2.65 -11.03 4.39
N LEU A 541 3.80 -11.47 4.91
CA LEU A 541 4.84 -12.19 4.14
C LEU A 541 5.28 -11.43 2.87
N GLY A 542 5.22 -10.10 2.94
CA GLY A 542 5.47 -9.28 1.76
C GLY A 542 4.41 -9.36 0.68
N VAL A 543 3.17 -9.79 0.96
CA VAL A 543 2.02 -9.60 0.08
C VAL A 543 1.26 -8.36 0.54
N ASP A 544 0.92 -7.47 -0.38
CA ASP A 544 0.08 -6.30 -0.11
C ASP A 544 -1.35 -6.80 0.12
N MET A 545 -1.89 -6.55 1.32
CA MET A 545 -3.18 -7.11 1.71
C MET A 545 -4.38 -6.45 1.03
N GLN A 546 -4.23 -5.25 0.47
CA GLN A 546 -5.28 -4.59 -0.32
C GLN A 546 -5.30 -5.11 -1.76
N LYS A 547 -4.12 -5.30 -2.35
CA LYS A 547 -4.00 -5.70 -3.76
C LYS A 547 -3.97 -7.21 -3.99
N GLY A 548 -3.66 -8.00 -2.97
CA GLY A 548 -3.47 -9.45 -3.09
C GLY A 548 -2.27 -9.87 -3.94
N ILE A 549 -1.36 -8.95 -4.26
CA ILE A 549 -0.15 -9.22 -5.05
C ILE A 549 1.11 -9.21 -4.17
N PRO A 550 2.10 -10.05 -4.47
CA PRO A 550 3.39 -10.00 -3.79
C PRO A 550 4.08 -8.65 -3.99
N VAL A 551 4.40 -7.98 -2.90
CA VAL A 551 5.38 -6.90 -2.82
C VAL A 551 6.77 -7.56 -2.89
N ARG A 552 7.50 -7.32 -3.98
CA ARG A 552 8.86 -7.83 -4.07
C ARG A 552 9.71 -7.19 -2.96
N GLY A 553 10.58 -7.94 -2.30
CA GLY A 553 11.34 -7.47 -1.12
C GLY A 553 10.57 -7.44 0.21
N GLY A 554 9.25 -7.65 0.19
CA GLY A 554 8.41 -7.65 1.40
C GLY A 554 8.71 -8.79 2.38
N HIS A 555 9.50 -9.79 1.98
CA HIS A 555 10.09 -10.76 2.91
C HIS A 555 10.95 -10.10 4.01
N ARG A 556 11.30 -8.81 3.90
CA ARG A 556 12.04 -8.09 4.95
C ARG A 556 11.14 -7.51 6.04
N HIS A 557 9.86 -7.26 5.74
CA HIS A 557 8.97 -6.51 6.62
C HIS A 557 8.78 -7.25 7.94
N HIS A 558 8.53 -8.56 7.89
CA HIS A 558 8.36 -9.36 9.09
C HIS A 558 9.62 -9.38 10.00
N LEU A 559 10.84 -9.33 9.42
CA LEU A 559 12.09 -9.20 10.19
C LEU A 559 12.23 -7.83 10.85
N LYS A 560 11.84 -6.74 10.17
CA LYS A 560 11.79 -5.40 10.76
C LYS A 560 10.86 -5.40 11.98
N ILE A 561 9.68 -6.04 11.88
CA ILE A 561 8.73 -6.18 12.99
C ILE A 561 9.30 -7.00 14.13
N ILE A 562 9.89 -8.17 13.85
CA ILE A 562 10.53 -9.00 14.88
C ILE A 562 11.59 -8.18 15.64
N ASN A 563 12.46 -7.47 14.93
CA ASN A 563 13.51 -6.65 15.53
C ASN A 563 12.92 -5.50 16.39
N LEU A 564 11.88 -4.83 15.88
CA LEU A 564 11.17 -3.76 16.57
C LEU A 564 10.56 -4.23 17.90
N ILE A 565 9.83 -5.36 17.89
CA ILE A 565 9.22 -5.89 19.11
C ILE A 565 10.28 -6.37 20.11
N ARG A 566 11.38 -6.99 19.63
CA ARG A 566 12.52 -7.35 20.48
C ARG A 566 13.18 -6.13 21.14
N ARG A 567 13.27 -5.01 20.43
CA ARG A 567 13.75 -3.73 20.98
C ARG A 567 12.87 -3.21 22.11
N HIS A 568 11.55 -3.27 21.94
CA HIS A 568 10.60 -2.89 23.01
C HIS A 568 10.55 -3.93 24.15
N GLY A 569 10.91 -5.18 23.86
CA GLY A 569 11.03 -6.28 24.82
C GLY A 569 9.74 -7.06 25.08
N SER A 570 8.58 -6.58 24.61
CA SER A 570 7.34 -7.38 24.51
C SER A 570 6.30 -6.67 23.63
N ILE A 571 5.30 -7.43 23.16
CA ILE A 571 4.14 -6.90 22.44
C ILE A 571 3.41 -5.84 23.28
N ALA A 572 3.19 -6.11 24.57
CA ALA A 572 2.49 -5.18 25.47
C ALA A 572 3.22 -3.83 25.61
N LYS A 573 4.56 -3.84 25.63
CA LYS A 573 5.36 -2.61 25.65
C LYS A 573 5.29 -1.84 24.34
N ALA A 574 5.26 -2.53 23.20
CA ALA A 574 5.08 -1.89 21.89
C ALA A 574 3.71 -1.19 21.77
N VAL A 575 2.64 -1.81 22.29
CA VAL A 575 1.30 -1.18 22.38
C VAL A 575 1.31 0.03 23.31
N SER A 576 1.96 -0.09 24.47
CA SER A 576 2.05 1.01 25.45
C SER A 576 2.87 2.20 24.94
N ALA A 577 3.87 1.92 24.09
CA ALA A 577 4.68 2.94 23.42
C ALA A 577 3.98 3.61 22.23
N GLY A 578 2.78 3.16 21.85
CA GLY A 578 2.04 3.69 20.70
C GLY A 578 2.58 3.25 19.33
N VAL A 579 3.46 2.25 19.29
CA VAL A 579 4.05 1.73 18.05
C VAL A 579 3.10 0.75 17.36
N LEU A 580 2.39 -0.06 18.13
CA LEU A 580 1.32 -0.92 17.65
C LEU A 580 -0.03 -0.32 18.05
N THR A 581 -0.82 0.11 17.07
CA THR A 581 -2.07 0.88 17.27
C THR A 581 -3.35 0.16 16.82
N LYS A 582 -3.22 -0.96 16.10
CA LYS A 582 -4.33 -1.77 15.57
C LYS A 582 -3.88 -3.23 15.38
N GLY A 583 -4.83 -4.14 15.12
CA GLY A 583 -4.57 -5.56 14.88
C GLY A 583 -5.01 -6.49 16.02
N VAL A 584 -4.88 -7.79 15.81
CA VAL A 584 -5.30 -8.86 16.73
C VAL A 584 -4.53 -8.75 18.05
N MET A 585 -3.21 -8.63 17.99
CA MET A 585 -2.36 -8.55 19.18
C MET A 585 -2.58 -7.24 19.95
N TYR A 586 -2.88 -6.14 19.24
CA TYR A 586 -3.26 -4.87 19.86
C TYR A 586 -4.55 -5.00 20.67
N GLU A 587 -5.59 -5.58 20.09
CA GLU A 587 -6.88 -5.76 20.76
C GLU A 587 -6.75 -6.73 21.94
N CYS A 588 -5.90 -7.77 21.84
CA CYS A 588 -5.61 -8.62 23.00
C CYS A 588 -5.02 -7.83 24.18
N VAL A 589 -4.03 -6.98 23.93
CA VAL A 589 -3.41 -6.16 24.99
C VAL A 589 -4.39 -5.12 25.53
N LYS A 590 -5.12 -4.40 24.66
CA LYS A 590 -6.04 -3.33 25.09
C LYS A 590 -7.23 -3.85 25.89
N ASN A 591 -7.77 -5.02 25.53
CA ASN A 591 -8.94 -5.61 26.18
C ASN A 591 -8.55 -6.63 27.26
N ASN A 592 -7.27 -6.74 27.62
CA ASN A 592 -6.74 -7.69 28.60
C ASN A 592 -7.11 -9.16 28.30
N VAL A 593 -7.16 -9.52 27.01
CA VAL A 593 -7.38 -10.92 26.60
C VAL A 593 -6.04 -11.65 26.64
N PRO A 594 -5.89 -12.67 27.51
CA PRO A 594 -4.65 -13.42 27.61
C PRO A 594 -4.36 -14.17 26.31
N PHE A 595 -3.09 -14.19 25.92
CA PHE A 595 -2.63 -14.96 24.77
C PHE A 595 -1.40 -15.80 25.12
N SER A 596 -1.24 -16.93 24.42
CA SER A 596 -0.05 -17.78 24.51
C SER A 596 0.48 -18.10 23.13
N LEU A 597 1.76 -17.79 22.91
CA LEU A 597 2.47 -18.03 21.65
C LEU A 597 3.44 -19.20 21.85
N ALA A 598 3.04 -20.39 21.42
CA ALA A 598 3.88 -21.58 21.50
C ALA A 598 4.94 -21.57 20.39
N GLY A 599 6.20 -21.78 20.78
CA GLY A 599 7.33 -21.83 19.86
C GLY A 599 7.28 -23.01 18.89
N SER A 600 8.02 -22.89 17.79
CA SER A 600 8.19 -23.90 16.76
C SER A 600 9.60 -23.89 16.19
N ILE A 601 10.01 -24.99 15.57
CA ILE A 601 11.34 -25.12 14.95
C ILE A 601 11.55 -24.15 13.77
N ARG A 602 10.45 -23.60 13.20
CA ARG A 602 10.48 -22.69 12.06
C ARG A 602 10.52 -21.21 12.42
N ASP A 603 10.57 -20.86 13.71
CA ASP A 603 10.36 -19.48 14.14
C ASP A 603 11.56 -18.57 13.83
N ASP A 604 11.26 -17.43 13.21
CA ASP A 604 12.19 -16.32 13.03
C ASP A 604 12.14 -15.37 14.24
N GLY A 605 13.32 -14.93 14.71
CA GLY A 605 13.49 -14.17 15.95
C GLY A 605 13.92 -15.08 17.11
N PRO A 606 12.98 -15.61 17.92
CA PRO A 606 11.54 -15.35 17.96
C PRO A 606 11.18 -14.00 18.62
N LEU A 607 9.89 -13.66 18.67
CA LEU A 607 9.38 -12.58 19.53
C LEU A 607 9.68 -12.88 21.01
N PRO A 608 9.87 -11.85 21.86
CA PRO A 608 10.10 -12.05 23.30
C PRO A 608 8.96 -12.80 24.02
N ASP A 609 7.74 -12.64 23.53
CA ASP A 609 6.52 -13.24 24.08
C ASP A 609 6.34 -14.73 23.68
N THR A 610 7.15 -15.25 22.75
CA THR A 610 7.07 -16.63 22.29
C THR A 610 7.73 -17.59 23.29
N GLU A 611 6.97 -18.56 23.81
CA GLU A 611 7.47 -19.58 24.73
C GLU A 611 8.14 -20.72 23.97
N MET A 612 9.47 -20.78 24.07
CA MET A 612 10.30 -21.78 23.39
C MET A 612 10.44 -23.07 24.20
N ASP A 613 10.12 -23.06 25.49
CA ASP A 613 9.98 -24.27 26.30
C ASP A 613 8.59 -24.87 26.06
N LEU A 614 8.53 -25.87 25.19
CA LEU A 614 7.28 -26.49 24.78
C LEU A 614 6.51 -27.16 25.93
N ILE A 615 7.19 -27.52 27.02
CA ILE A 615 6.50 -28.07 28.20
C ILE A 615 5.69 -26.96 28.87
N LYS A 616 6.31 -25.79 29.10
CA LYS A 616 5.62 -24.61 29.63
C LYS A 616 4.53 -24.10 28.69
N ALA A 617 4.78 -24.14 27.38
CA ALA A 617 3.78 -23.75 26.39
C ALA A 617 2.52 -24.64 26.48
N GLN A 618 2.68 -25.96 26.67
CA GLN A 618 1.55 -26.88 26.87
C GLN A 618 0.83 -26.65 28.21
N GLU A 619 1.57 -26.38 29.30
CA GLU A 619 1.00 -26.03 30.60
C GLU A 619 0.14 -24.76 30.52
N GLU A 620 0.66 -23.73 29.84
CA GLU A 620 -0.05 -22.46 29.65
C GLU A 620 -1.28 -22.60 28.74
N TYR A 621 -1.16 -23.36 27.65
CA TYR A 621 -2.32 -23.72 26.81
C TYR A 621 -3.40 -24.41 27.63
N SER A 622 -3.02 -25.42 28.43
CA SER A 622 -3.93 -26.18 29.29
C SER A 622 -4.60 -25.27 30.32
N ARG A 623 -3.88 -24.30 30.89
CA ARG A 623 -4.44 -23.30 31.81
C ARG A 623 -5.45 -22.39 31.11
N LEU A 624 -5.16 -21.92 29.91
CA LEU A 624 -6.02 -21.00 29.17
C LEU A 624 -7.29 -21.64 28.63
N ILE A 625 -7.31 -22.94 28.33
CA ILE A 625 -8.51 -23.66 27.89
C ILE A 625 -9.45 -24.07 29.03
N GLN A 626 -8.99 -24.03 30.30
CA GLN A 626 -9.83 -24.43 31.43
C GLN A 626 -11.11 -23.59 31.49
N GLY A 627 -12.25 -24.29 31.60
CA GLY A 627 -13.58 -23.66 31.65
C GLY A 627 -14.04 -23.05 30.33
N ALA A 628 -13.45 -23.41 29.19
CA ALA A 628 -13.94 -22.98 27.88
C ALA A 628 -15.27 -23.68 27.55
N ASP A 629 -16.28 -22.90 27.14
CA ASP A 629 -17.55 -23.41 26.61
C ASP A 629 -17.44 -23.71 25.12
N MET A 630 -16.61 -22.93 24.42
CA MET A 630 -16.35 -23.08 22.99
C MET A 630 -14.88 -22.82 22.64
N ILE A 631 -14.35 -23.63 21.72
CA ILE A 631 -13.03 -23.42 21.12
C ILE A 631 -13.18 -23.27 19.60
N LEU A 632 -12.76 -22.11 19.09
CA LEU A 632 -12.75 -21.80 17.66
C LEU A 632 -11.33 -21.99 17.11
N MET A 633 -11.18 -22.95 16.20
CA MET A 633 -9.91 -23.35 15.61
C MET A 633 -9.81 -22.86 14.17
N LEU A 634 -8.93 -21.88 13.94
CA LEU A 634 -8.83 -21.10 12.71
C LEU A 634 -7.51 -21.39 11.98
N SER A 635 -7.56 -22.37 11.06
CA SER A 635 -6.48 -22.72 10.12
C SER A 635 -5.10 -22.87 10.79
N SER A 636 -5.07 -23.57 11.92
CA SER A 636 -3.88 -23.73 12.76
C SER A 636 -3.58 -25.19 13.08
N MET A 637 -3.43 -26.05 12.07
CA MET A 637 -3.32 -27.52 12.20
C MET A 637 -2.57 -28.00 13.45
N LEU A 638 -1.32 -27.58 13.66
CA LEU A 638 -0.50 -28.02 14.79
C LEU A 638 -1.11 -27.60 16.14
N HIS A 639 -1.47 -26.33 16.29
CA HIS A 639 -2.02 -25.79 17.53
C HIS A 639 -3.43 -26.34 17.80
N SER A 640 -4.27 -26.47 16.78
CA SER A 640 -5.62 -27.03 16.87
C SER A 640 -5.59 -28.49 17.33
N ILE A 641 -4.65 -29.30 16.81
CA ILE A 641 -4.45 -30.67 17.28
C ILE A 641 -3.97 -30.70 18.73
N GLY A 642 -3.02 -29.83 19.08
CA GLY A 642 -2.54 -29.70 20.46
C GLY A 642 -3.68 -29.37 21.43
N VAL A 643 -4.46 -28.35 21.12
CA VAL A 643 -5.61 -27.92 21.93
C VAL A 643 -6.69 -28.99 22.00
N GLY A 644 -7.01 -29.65 20.89
CA GLY A 644 -7.97 -30.76 20.88
C GLY A 644 -7.57 -31.90 21.82
N ASN A 645 -6.28 -32.18 22.00
CA ASN A 645 -5.81 -33.22 22.94
C ASN A 645 -5.92 -32.81 24.40
N MET A 646 -5.87 -31.52 24.70
CA MET A 646 -5.93 -30.99 26.07
C MET A 646 -7.37 -30.68 26.50
N THR A 647 -8.33 -30.72 25.57
CA THR A 647 -9.71 -30.29 25.80
C THR A 647 -10.58 -31.47 26.26
N PRO A 648 -11.31 -31.34 27.39
CA PRO A 648 -12.25 -32.37 27.84
C PRO A 648 -13.51 -32.42 26.96
N ALA A 649 -14.26 -33.52 27.04
CA ALA A 649 -15.58 -33.62 26.41
C ALA A 649 -16.58 -32.61 27.03
N GLY A 650 -17.59 -32.18 26.26
CA GLY A 650 -18.56 -31.16 26.68
C GLY A 650 -18.18 -29.74 26.30
N VAL A 651 -17.00 -29.54 25.70
CA VAL A 651 -16.57 -28.26 25.11
C VAL A 651 -16.89 -28.28 23.63
N LYS A 652 -17.59 -27.26 23.15
CA LYS A 652 -17.94 -27.16 21.74
C LYS A 652 -16.72 -26.78 20.91
N MET A 653 -16.39 -27.58 19.89
CA MET A 653 -15.24 -27.32 19.04
C MET A 653 -15.67 -26.98 17.62
N VAL A 654 -15.18 -25.85 17.10
CA VAL A 654 -15.43 -25.41 15.72
C VAL A 654 -14.10 -25.37 14.99
N CYS A 655 -13.94 -26.20 13.96
CA CYS A 655 -12.71 -26.27 13.17
C CYS A 655 -12.94 -25.71 11.76
N VAL A 656 -12.16 -24.70 11.38
CA VAL A 656 -12.20 -24.04 10.07
C VAL A 656 -10.83 -24.14 9.42
N ASP A 657 -10.73 -24.89 8.33
CA ASP A 657 -9.49 -25.03 7.57
C ASP A 657 -9.82 -25.30 6.10
N ILE A 658 -9.06 -24.73 5.17
CA ILE A 658 -9.24 -24.99 3.73
C ILE A 658 -8.87 -26.42 3.37
N ASN A 659 -7.99 -27.06 4.17
CA ASN A 659 -7.58 -28.44 3.96
C ASN A 659 -8.54 -29.41 4.69
N PRO A 660 -9.32 -30.22 3.95
CA PRO A 660 -10.27 -31.15 4.56
C PRO A 660 -9.60 -32.17 5.46
N ALA A 661 -8.33 -32.54 5.22
CA ALA A 661 -7.62 -33.53 6.05
C ALA A 661 -7.40 -33.03 7.49
N VAL A 662 -7.23 -31.72 7.69
CA VAL A 662 -7.09 -31.11 9.02
C VAL A 662 -8.43 -31.16 9.76
N VAL A 663 -9.50 -30.76 9.07
CA VAL A 663 -10.86 -30.76 9.60
C VAL A 663 -11.31 -32.17 10.01
N THR A 664 -11.08 -33.17 9.15
CA THR A 664 -11.40 -34.58 9.44
C THR A 664 -10.60 -35.08 10.65
N LYS A 665 -9.29 -34.81 10.72
CA LYS A 665 -8.45 -35.23 11.85
C LYS A 665 -8.91 -34.68 13.20
N LEU A 666 -9.51 -33.50 13.23
CA LEU A 666 -10.00 -32.87 14.45
C LEU A 666 -11.41 -33.34 14.80
N SER A 667 -12.25 -33.55 13.78
CA SER A 667 -13.60 -34.11 13.95
C SER A 667 -13.58 -35.55 14.45
N ASP A 668 -12.57 -36.34 14.06
CA ASP A 668 -12.44 -37.76 14.43
C ASP A 668 -11.92 -38.00 15.86
N ARG A 669 -11.50 -36.96 16.59
CA ARG A 669 -10.91 -37.08 17.95
C ARG A 669 -11.93 -37.17 19.09
N GLY A 670 -13.14 -37.66 18.81
CA GLY A 670 -14.02 -38.22 19.83
C GLY A 670 -14.92 -37.24 20.59
N SER A 671 -15.02 -35.98 20.15
CA SER A 671 -16.04 -35.07 20.67
C SER A 671 -17.33 -35.22 19.87
N VAL A 672 -18.41 -35.62 20.54
CA VAL A 672 -19.78 -35.65 19.97
C VAL A 672 -20.25 -34.24 19.52
N GLU A 673 -19.50 -33.19 19.91
CA GLU A 673 -19.84 -31.77 19.78
C GLU A 673 -18.91 -30.97 18.84
N SER A 674 -18.15 -31.63 17.94
CA SER A 674 -17.30 -30.93 16.95
C SER A 674 -18.01 -30.60 15.64
N VAL A 675 -17.84 -29.36 15.17
CA VAL A 675 -18.28 -28.88 13.86
C VAL A 675 -17.07 -28.59 12.99
N GLY A 676 -16.97 -29.25 11.84
CA GLY A 676 -15.91 -29.05 10.87
C GLY A 676 -16.40 -28.29 9.63
N ILE A 677 -15.67 -27.25 9.22
CA ILE A 677 -15.97 -26.41 8.06
C ILE A 677 -14.74 -26.35 7.17
N VAL A 678 -14.90 -26.76 5.91
CA VAL A 678 -13.85 -26.69 4.90
C VAL A 678 -14.09 -25.45 4.04
N THR A 679 -13.39 -24.36 4.35
CA THR A 679 -13.55 -23.07 3.65
C THR A 679 -12.37 -22.15 3.90
N ASP A 680 -12.33 -21.02 3.20
CA ASP A 680 -11.39 -19.93 3.48
C ASP A 680 -11.71 -19.30 4.85
N VAL A 681 -10.70 -19.20 5.72
CA VAL A 681 -10.89 -18.73 7.09
C VAL A 681 -11.20 -17.23 7.17
N GLY A 682 -10.73 -16.44 6.21
CA GLY A 682 -11.04 -15.01 6.11
C GLY A 682 -12.50 -14.80 5.73
N LEU A 683 -12.98 -15.54 4.73
CA LEU A 683 -14.40 -15.57 4.34
C LEU A 683 -15.29 -16.01 5.50
N PHE A 684 -14.90 -17.08 6.22
CA PHE A 684 -15.64 -17.55 7.39
C PHE A 684 -15.77 -16.43 8.45
N LEU A 685 -14.67 -15.75 8.79
CA LEU A 685 -14.68 -14.66 9.77
C LEU A 685 -15.49 -13.45 9.31
N SER A 686 -15.44 -13.13 8.01
CA SER A 686 -16.25 -12.07 7.40
C SER A 686 -17.74 -12.36 7.55
N LEU A 687 -18.19 -13.55 7.14
CA LEU A 687 -19.58 -13.97 7.30
C LEU A 687 -20.01 -14.02 8.77
N LEU A 688 -19.12 -14.50 9.66
CA LEU A 688 -19.39 -14.58 11.10
C LEU A 688 -19.63 -13.19 11.70
N THR A 689 -18.78 -12.21 11.41
CA THR A 689 -18.94 -10.83 11.91
C THR A 689 -20.19 -10.16 11.33
N GLN A 690 -20.47 -10.32 10.03
CA GLN A 690 -21.72 -9.83 9.42
C GLN A 690 -22.96 -10.45 10.06
N GLN A 691 -22.92 -11.72 10.42
CA GLN A 691 -24.05 -12.39 11.05
C GLN A 691 -24.24 -11.95 12.51
N LEU A 692 -23.16 -11.75 13.26
CA LEU A 692 -23.21 -11.18 14.60
C LEU A 692 -23.80 -9.76 14.60
N ASP A 693 -23.53 -8.96 13.56
CA ASP A 693 -24.14 -7.64 13.37
C ASP A 693 -25.65 -7.73 13.22
N LYS A 694 -26.14 -8.64 12.38
CA LYS A 694 -27.60 -8.86 12.22
C LYS A 694 -28.26 -9.27 13.54
N LEU A 695 -27.57 -10.05 14.37
CA LEU A 695 -28.09 -10.48 15.67
C LEU A 695 -28.10 -9.36 16.72
N THR A 696 -27.19 -8.38 16.61
CA THR A 696 -26.96 -7.36 17.66
C THR A 696 -27.63 -6.01 17.33
N ARG A 697 -28.10 -5.80 16.09
CA ARG A 697 -28.92 -4.63 15.75
C ARG A 697 -30.20 -4.63 16.60
N PRO A 698 -30.50 -3.54 17.35
CA PRO A 698 -31.81 -3.38 17.98
C PRO A 698 -32.89 -3.45 16.90
N LEU A 699 -34.01 -4.11 17.19
CA LEU A 699 -35.23 -3.89 16.42
C LEU A 699 -35.52 -2.39 16.50
N VAL A 700 -35.42 -1.68 15.37
CA VAL A 700 -35.96 -0.34 15.25
C VAL A 700 -37.45 -0.50 15.48
N GLU A 701 -37.93 -0.09 16.66
CA GLU A 701 -39.35 0.15 16.87
C GLU A 701 -39.73 1.28 15.90
N THR A 702 -40.24 0.90 14.73
CA THR A 702 -41.07 1.79 13.92
C THR A 702 -42.29 2.10 14.75
N VAL A 703 -42.26 3.25 15.43
CA VAL A 703 -43.43 3.90 16.04
C VAL A 703 -44.21 4.62 14.96
#